data_AF-A0A3C0PBR8-F1
#
_entry.id   AF-A0A3C0PBR8-F1
#
_cell.length_a   1.000
_cell.length_b   1.000
_cell.length_c   1.000
_cell.angle_alpha   90.00
_cell.angle_beta   90.00
_cell.angle_gamma   90.00
#
_symmetry.space_group_name_H-M   'P 1'
#
loop_
_entity.id
_entity.type
_entity.pdbx_description
1 polymer ?
#
loop_
_entity_poly.entity_id
_entity_poly.type
_entity_poly.pdbx_seq_one_letter_code
_entity_poly.pdbx_strand_id
1 'polypeptide(L)'
;MSGLEQKRITNLYNVIKSDDLTTFCSLLKFDNRLLKFSLGRFPLLSICYLYNSKKIIKAFEKDLIKVKDFIALDEPFLLYKDFKTKCGKAIRLYADKTDFVMPIEIKAILGHDLFVKRNFKKFTTNNLTNKNLVKIYNLKNQKCTILDNKIKISAKKLSKKAKKIIFFSNIAGLTAGAICAVIMLIMGNIIGYGTITSPKKIYNANQFLKYAQSGDTYMSLQNDIDLNTPFVSEKFEGTIYGNGKTITINYDYNKTLFDIFDGKIEDVKFAFNCTSISISDNLSLFCNTNNGNIKNLNFSIDASVEFISENPTTYFCGLAVINNGFIDNCNANFKINATSTSGKDTYVCAILGNNNGKISNCNVLENSFAITENVDIAGIAVENSLNAEISNCNNNAALTQNVNAETWSPAVAGIALTNVGIIKNCYNYGNLKIDNTVETSNGAIIIIGGICASNNSTIYHSKNCSEITAISQNSASYIGGICGYVDTNGMANNPTIDFCIAEGNLNFTKNSDDAYLYCGGIAGHMIGNITNCCSTLTFTSGFDKETKNMAADIIGATYGQAIINPFTLEIVSVTMYLNITNNHYLISEEIPQPIAIIYINTSQFVYIENATQLDFTSHETVEEIKQLEIYFD
;
A
#
# COMPACT_ATOMS: atom_id res chain seq x y z
N MET A 1 40.82 32.26 76.22
CA MET A 1 39.69 31.80 75.38
C MET A 1 38.50 31.58 76.29
N SER A 2 37.33 32.15 75.98
CA SER A 2 36.15 31.90 76.82
C SER A 2 35.70 30.44 76.66
N GLY A 3 35.16 29.80 77.70
CA GLY A 3 34.65 28.42 77.58
C GLY A 3 33.60 28.25 76.46
N LEU A 4 32.95 29.35 76.06
CA LEU A 4 32.03 29.43 74.94
C LEU A 4 32.71 29.19 73.57
N GLU A 5 33.92 29.72 73.38
CA GLU A 5 34.68 29.57 72.12
C GLU A 5 35.16 28.14 71.92
N GLN A 6 35.64 27.48 72.98
CA GLN A 6 36.07 26.08 72.92
C GLN A 6 34.90 25.12 72.59
N LYS A 7 33.71 25.40 73.13
CA LYS A 7 32.47 24.69 72.78
C LYS A 7 32.09 24.89 71.30
N ARG A 8 32.24 26.10 70.77
CA ARG A 8 31.99 26.40 69.35
C ARG A 8 32.97 25.68 68.42
N ILE A 9 34.26 25.64 68.75
CA ILE A 9 35.29 24.88 68.00
C ILE A 9 34.96 23.40 67.94
N THR A 10 34.62 22.83 69.10
CA THR A 10 34.28 21.40 69.21
C THR A 10 33.04 21.09 68.39
N ASN A 11 32.03 21.96 68.42
CA ASN A 11 30.82 21.79 67.62
C ASN A 11 31.11 21.85 66.11
N LEU A 12 31.85 22.86 65.65
CA LEU A 12 32.21 23.01 64.23
C LEU A 12 33.00 21.81 63.69
N TYR A 13 33.97 21.32 64.46
CA TYR A 13 34.73 20.13 64.12
C TYR A 13 33.83 18.89 63.97
N ASN A 14 32.94 18.64 64.93
CA ASN A 14 32.03 17.50 64.91
C ASN A 14 31.06 17.56 63.72
N VAL A 15 30.53 18.75 63.43
CA VAL A 15 29.63 19.00 62.28
C VAL A 15 30.30 18.69 60.95
N ILE A 16 31.57 19.11 60.76
CA ILE A 16 32.31 18.79 59.54
C ILE A 16 32.60 17.29 59.46
N LYS A 17 33.01 16.67 60.57
CA LYS A 17 33.33 15.25 60.64
C LYS A 17 32.12 14.36 60.34
N SER A 18 30.92 14.76 60.77
CA SER A 18 29.65 14.05 60.49
C SER A 18 29.00 14.43 59.14
N ASP A 19 29.55 15.41 58.41
CA ASP A 19 28.97 15.98 57.19
C ASP A 19 27.53 16.51 57.39
N ASP A 20 27.27 17.12 58.55
CA ASP A 20 25.96 17.68 58.91
C ASP A 20 25.78 19.10 58.32
N LEU A 21 25.28 19.13 57.07
CA LEU A 21 25.04 20.38 56.35
C LEU A 21 24.05 21.31 57.07
N THR A 22 23.02 20.77 57.73
CA THR A 22 21.98 21.58 58.36
C THR A 22 22.56 22.35 59.55
N THR A 23 23.28 21.66 60.43
CA THR A 23 23.94 22.31 61.56
C THR A 23 25.05 23.24 61.10
N PHE A 24 25.80 22.88 60.03
CA PHE A 24 26.81 23.76 59.45
C PHE A 24 26.21 25.07 58.93
N CYS A 25 25.11 25.02 58.17
CA CYS A 25 24.39 26.20 57.71
C CYS A 25 23.86 27.05 58.87
N SER A 26 23.32 26.41 59.91
CA SER A 26 22.87 27.12 61.11
C SER A 26 24.01 27.85 61.79
N LEU A 27 25.18 27.22 61.95
CA LEU A 27 26.37 27.88 62.48
C LEU A 27 26.77 29.10 61.63
N LEU A 28 26.81 28.97 60.29
CA LEU A 28 27.13 30.07 59.38
C LEU A 28 26.19 31.27 59.53
N LYS A 29 24.89 31.04 59.70
CA LYS A 29 23.91 32.12 59.92
C LYS A 29 24.21 32.95 61.16
N PHE A 30 24.78 32.34 62.20
CA PHE A 30 25.15 33.04 63.43
C PHE A 30 26.48 33.80 63.33
N ASP A 31 27.42 33.35 62.49
CA ASP A 31 28.71 34.03 62.29
C ASP A 31 29.28 33.78 60.89
N ASN A 32 29.07 34.73 59.97
CA ASN A 32 29.59 34.64 58.60
C ASN A 32 31.13 34.59 58.53
N ARG A 33 31.85 34.93 59.61
CA ARG A 33 33.31 34.82 59.67
C ARG A 33 33.80 33.38 59.82
N LEU A 34 32.90 32.44 60.13
CA LEU A 34 33.20 31.01 60.24
C LEU A 34 33.92 30.46 59.01
N LEU A 35 33.58 30.92 57.80
CA LEU A 35 34.27 30.48 56.56
C LEU A 35 35.77 30.81 56.56
N LYS A 36 36.19 31.83 57.31
CA LYS A 36 37.59 32.22 57.49
C LYS A 36 38.31 31.46 58.60
N PHE A 37 37.62 30.64 59.38
CA PHE A 37 38.27 29.94 60.49
C PHE A 37 39.18 28.82 59.98
N SER A 38 40.27 28.61 60.70
CA SER A 38 41.07 27.40 60.61
C SER A 38 41.12 26.76 61.99
N LEU A 39 40.88 25.45 62.05
CA LEU A 39 41.04 24.70 63.31
C LEU A 39 42.51 24.30 63.41
N GLY A 40 43.27 25.08 64.17
CA GLY A 40 44.73 25.08 64.11
C GLY A 40 45.20 25.47 62.73
N ARG A 41 46.05 24.60 62.17
CA ARG A 41 46.61 24.75 60.83
C ARG A 41 45.69 24.33 59.68
N PHE A 42 44.44 23.92 59.94
CA PHE A 42 43.56 23.39 58.90
C PHE A 42 42.44 24.37 58.57
N PRO A 43 42.50 25.06 57.41
CA PRO A 43 41.34 25.74 56.84
C PRO A 43 40.13 24.79 56.76
N LEU A 44 38.90 25.31 56.90
CA LEU A 44 37.71 24.44 56.91
C LEU A 44 37.62 23.51 55.70
N LEU A 45 37.94 23.98 54.50
CA LEU A 45 37.92 23.12 53.31
C LEU A 45 38.92 21.97 53.37
N SER A 46 40.09 22.20 53.99
CA SER A 46 41.08 21.14 54.24
C SER A 46 40.49 20.06 55.14
N ILE A 47 39.74 20.45 56.17
CA ILE A 47 39.05 19.53 57.09
C ILE A 47 37.92 18.78 56.37
N CYS A 48 37.09 19.48 55.59
CA CYS A 48 36.03 18.88 54.79
C CYS A 48 36.59 17.83 53.81
N TYR A 49 37.70 18.13 53.14
CA TYR A 49 38.37 17.16 52.29
C TYR A 49 38.98 16.00 53.06
N LEU A 50 39.57 16.27 54.23
CA LEU A 50 40.15 15.23 55.09
C LEU A 50 39.09 14.21 55.49
N TYR A 51 37.88 14.66 55.88
CA TYR A 51 36.78 13.77 56.29
C TYR A 51 35.84 13.34 55.17
N ASN A 52 36.04 13.83 53.94
CA ASN A 52 35.17 13.56 52.80
C ASN A 52 33.71 14.00 53.05
N SER A 53 33.54 15.20 53.61
CA SER A 53 32.24 15.81 53.94
C SER A 53 31.51 16.28 52.67
N LYS A 54 30.94 15.33 51.91
CA LYS A 54 30.40 15.54 50.56
C LYS A 54 29.30 16.59 50.50
N LYS A 55 28.37 16.62 51.47
CA LYS A 55 27.24 17.55 51.50
C LYS A 55 27.75 18.98 51.71
N ILE A 56 28.65 19.18 52.66
CA ILE A 56 29.24 20.49 52.95
C ILE A 56 30.12 20.96 51.79
N ILE A 57 30.96 20.09 51.21
CA ILE A 57 31.77 20.41 50.03
C ILE A 57 30.87 20.83 48.86
N LYS A 58 29.82 20.06 48.55
CA LYS A 58 28.91 20.39 47.44
C LYS A 58 28.27 21.77 47.60
N ALA A 59 27.93 22.15 48.83
CA ALA A 59 27.29 23.43 49.13
C ALA A 59 28.27 24.62 49.16
N PHE A 60 29.47 24.44 49.73
CA PHE A 60 30.34 25.57 50.11
C PHE A 60 31.75 25.55 49.49
N GLU A 61 32.11 24.59 48.64
CA GLU A 61 33.47 24.48 48.09
C GLU A 61 33.92 25.74 47.34
N LYS A 62 33.04 26.36 46.54
CA LYS A 62 33.37 27.58 45.80
C LYS A 62 33.70 28.75 46.72
N ASP A 63 32.97 28.89 47.83
CA ASP A 63 33.16 29.99 48.76
C ASP A 63 34.39 29.77 49.63
N LEU A 64 34.60 28.53 50.09
CA LEU A 64 35.77 28.18 50.88
C LEU A 64 37.09 28.24 50.09
N ILE A 65 37.09 28.02 48.77
CA ILE A 65 38.28 28.18 47.91
C ILE A 65 38.73 29.66 47.83
N LYS A 66 37.78 30.60 47.92
CA LYS A 66 38.06 32.04 47.82
C LYS A 66 38.72 32.61 49.07
N VAL A 67 38.61 31.94 50.21
CA VAL A 67 39.20 32.38 51.48
C VAL A 67 40.73 32.38 51.39
N LYS A 68 41.34 33.55 51.63
CA LYS A 68 42.81 33.76 51.58
C LYS A 68 43.43 34.00 52.96
N ASP A 69 42.66 34.64 53.85
CA ASP A 69 43.08 34.94 55.21
C ASP A 69 42.33 34.05 56.19
N PHE A 70 43.09 33.45 57.11
CA PHE A 70 42.55 32.50 58.08
C PHE A 70 42.65 33.05 59.50
N ILE A 71 41.59 32.86 60.28
CA ILE A 71 41.57 33.12 61.72
C ILE A 71 41.85 31.79 62.41
N ALA A 72 43.06 31.64 62.94
CA ALA A 72 43.48 30.42 63.61
C ALA A 72 42.80 30.28 64.97
N LEU A 73 42.13 29.16 65.14
CA LEU A 73 41.58 28.67 66.41
C LEU A 73 42.46 27.52 66.93
N ASP A 74 42.25 27.10 68.18
CA ASP A 74 42.98 25.95 68.73
C ASP A 74 42.77 24.68 67.89
N GLU A 75 43.85 23.94 67.64
CA GLU A 75 43.84 22.68 66.89
C GLU A 75 43.25 21.55 67.73
N PRO A 76 42.10 20.95 67.36
CA PRO A 76 41.58 19.80 68.09
C PRO A 76 42.56 18.62 67.97
N PHE A 77 42.93 18.02 69.11
CA PHE A 77 43.88 16.89 69.12
C PHE A 77 43.44 15.71 68.21
N LEU A 78 42.13 15.44 68.13
CA LEU A 78 41.59 14.40 67.27
C LEU A 78 41.76 14.72 65.77
N LEU A 79 41.65 15.99 65.38
CA LEU A 79 41.90 16.43 64.00
C LEU A 79 43.35 16.15 63.60
N TYR A 80 44.30 16.48 64.47
CA TYR A 80 45.72 16.17 64.27
C TYR A 80 45.96 14.66 64.12
N LYS A 81 45.36 13.84 64.99
CA LYS A 81 45.50 12.38 64.97
C LYS A 81 45.00 11.78 63.64
N ASP A 82 43.82 12.22 63.19
CA ASP A 82 43.22 11.76 61.94
C ASP A 82 44.06 12.22 60.73
N PHE A 83 44.55 13.46 60.75
CA PHE A 83 45.45 13.98 59.73
C PHE A 83 46.77 13.20 59.67
N LYS A 84 47.45 12.99 60.81
CA LYS A 84 48.70 12.22 60.90
C LYS A 84 48.56 10.83 60.29
N THR A 85 47.43 10.17 60.56
CA THR A 85 47.12 8.84 60.03
C THR A 85 47.02 8.85 58.50
N LYS A 86 46.30 9.83 57.92
CA LYS A 86 46.12 9.94 56.45
C LYS A 86 47.35 10.49 55.72
N CYS A 87 48.13 11.33 56.39
CA CYS A 87 49.31 12.00 55.83
C CYS A 87 50.53 11.05 55.70
N GLY A 88 50.65 10.07 56.60
CA GLY A 88 51.74 9.11 56.58
C GLY A 88 53.11 9.80 56.62
N LYS A 89 54.01 9.46 55.68
CA LYS A 89 55.37 10.04 55.62
C LYS A 89 55.38 11.55 55.36
N ALA A 90 54.32 12.11 54.76
CA ALA A 90 54.24 13.53 54.47
C ALA A 90 54.01 14.39 55.72
N ILE A 91 53.72 13.78 56.89
CA ILE A 91 53.55 14.52 58.14
C ILE A 91 54.78 15.35 58.53
N ARG A 92 55.98 14.91 58.10
CA ARG A 92 57.26 15.61 58.31
C ARG A 92 57.30 17.00 57.68
N LEU A 93 56.44 17.28 56.70
CA LEU A 93 56.33 18.59 56.05
C LEU A 93 55.62 19.64 56.92
N TYR A 94 54.93 19.19 57.99
CA TYR A 94 54.07 20.02 58.81
C TYR A 94 54.47 19.95 60.29
N ALA A 95 55.75 19.69 60.58
CA ALA A 95 56.25 19.52 61.94
C ALA A 95 56.21 20.84 62.74
N ASP A 96 56.52 21.96 62.08
CA ASP A 96 56.76 23.26 62.73
C ASP A 96 55.47 23.97 63.20
N LYS A 97 54.28 23.41 62.93
CA LYS A 97 52.95 23.92 63.30
C LYS A 97 52.60 25.36 62.88
N THR A 98 53.53 26.10 62.28
CA THR A 98 53.35 27.50 61.87
C THR A 98 52.60 27.66 60.55
N ASP A 99 52.61 26.64 59.70
CA ASP A 99 52.05 26.73 58.34
C ASP A 99 50.69 26.04 58.19
N PHE A 100 49.76 26.69 57.49
CA PHE A 100 48.47 26.10 57.12
C PHE A 100 48.65 24.93 56.15
N VAL A 101 47.87 23.86 56.35
CA VAL A 101 47.76 22.74 55.42
C VAL A 101 46.66 23.06 54.41
N MET A 102 47.04 23.49 53.21
CA MET A 102 46.10 23.98 52.21
C MET A 102 45.20 22.86 51.66
N PRO A 103 43.99 23.15 51.19
CA PRO A 103 43.05 22.10 50.78
C PRO A 103 43.56 21.27 49.59
N ILE A 104 44.33 21.90 48.69
CA ILE A 104 44.97 21.22 47.57
C ILE A 104 46.03 20.20 48.03
N GLU A 105 46.74 20.49 49.13
CA GLU A 105 47.70 19.57 49.74
C GLU A 105 47.00 18.39 50.39
N ILE A 106 45.86 18.60 51.05
CA ILE A 106 45.02 17.50 51.55
C ILE A 106 44.59 16.57 50.41
N LYS A 107 44.11 17.12 49.29
CA LYS A 107 43.73 16.29 48.13
C LYS A 107 44.93 15.53 47.54
N ALA A 108 46.10 16.15 47.51
CA ALA A 108 47.34 15.47 47.11
C ALA A 108 47.71 14.35 48.10
N ILE A 109 47.62 14.58 49.41
CA ILE A 109 47.84 13.59 50.47
C ILE A 109 46.88 12.40 50.34
N LEU A 110 45.61 12.66 50.04
CA LEU A 110 44.59 11.63 49.84
C LEU A 110 44.72 10.89 48.48
N GLY A 111 45.57 11.35 47.56
CA GLY A 111 45.82 10.70 46.27
C GLY A 111 44.81 11.02 45.18
N HIS A 112 44.16 12.19 45.26
CA HIS A 112 43.22 12.66 44.25
C HIS A 112 43.93 13.44 43.13
N ASP A 113 44.85 12.79 42.42
CA ASP A 113 45.75 13.43 41.44
C ASP A 113 45.00 14.22 40.35
N LEU A 114 43.89 13.68 39.83
CA LEU A 114 43.07 14.36 38.82
C LEU A 114 42.43 15.65 39.35
N PHE A 115 41.96 15.62 40.61
CA PHE A 115 41.42 16.81 41.25
C PHE A 115 42.49 17.88 41.40
N VAL A 116 43.69 17.47 41.82
CA VAL A 116 44.82 18.37 41.98
C VAL A 116 45.20 18.99 40.63
N LYS A 117 45.35 18.20 39.56
CA LYS A 117 45.64 18.71 38.21
C LYS A 117 44.61 19.73 37.72
N ARG A 118 43.32 19.42 37.88
CA ARG A 118 42.21 20.26 37.37
C ARG A 118 42.03 21.55 38.17
N ASN A 119 42.26 21.52 39.48
CA ASN A 119 41.95 22.64 40.36
C ASN A 119 43.17 23.40 40.87
N PHE A 120 44.39 23.00 40.52
CA PHE A 120 45.63 23.65 40.97
C PHE A 120 45.59 25.17 40.86
N LYS A 121 45.18 25.71 39.70
CA LYS A 121 45.06 27.16 39.44
C LYS A 121 44.05 27.89 40.33
N LYS A 122 43.05 27.19 40.87
CA LYS A 122 41.99 27.79 41.70
C LYS A 122 42.45 28.00 43.14
N PHE A 123 43.44 27.23 43.58
CA PHE A 123 44.06 27.43 44.89
C PHE A 123 45.17 28.46 44.75
N THR A 124 45.20 29.44 45.64
CA THR A 124 46.28 30.42 45.70
C THR A 124 47.47 29.73 46.35
N THR A 125 48.38 29.24 45.51
CA THR A 125 49.56 28.53 45.94
C THR A 125 50.69 29.51 46.20
N ASN A 126 51.10 29.65 47.45
CA ASN A 126 52.38 30.28 47.77
C ASN A 126 53.54 29.33 47.44
N ASN A 127 54.77 29.85 47.45
CA ASN A 127 55.97 29.05 47.17
C ASN A 127 56.10 27.82 48.09
N LEU A 128 55.62 27.93 49.33
CA LEU A 128 55.60 26.83 50.29
C LEU A 128 54.65 25.70 49.87
N THR A 129 53.41 26.03 49.49
CA THR A 129 52.41 25.06 49.01
C THR A 129 52.93 24.29 47.80
N ASN A 130 53.58 24.99 46.86
CA ASN A 130 54.20 24.38 45.68
C ASN A 130 55.31 23.41 46.06
N LYS A 131 56.20 23.82 46.96
CA LYS A 131 57.29 22.97 47.49
C LYS A 131 56.73 21.73 48.20
N ASN A 132 55.67 21.89 48.99
CA ASN A 132 55.03 20.78 49.69
C ASN A 132 54.34 19.82 48.72
N LEU A 133 53.61 20.29 47.72
CA LEU A 133 52.99 19.43 46.70
C LEU A 133 54.03 18.57 45.98
N VAL A 134 55.15 19.15 45.55
CA VAL A 134 56.26 18.39 44.94
C VAL A 134 56.78 17.32 45.89
N LYS A 135 57.00 17.66 47.17
CA LYS A 135 57.46 16.70 48.19
C LYS A 135 56.43 15.60 48.48
N ILE A 136 55.14 15.92 48.57
CA ILE A 136 54.05 14.95 48.78
C ILE A 136 54.06 13.89 47.66
N TYR A 137 54.15 14.32 46.40
CA TYR A 137 54.19 13.38 45.27
C TYR A 137 55.50 12.59 45.20
N ASN A 138 56.65 13.20 45.53
CA ASN A 138 57.92 12.49 45.62
C ASN A 138 57.87 11.38 46.68
N LEU A 139 57.27 11.64 47.86
CA LEU A 139 57.04 10.63 48.90
C LEU A 139 56.10 9.50 48.46
N LYS A 140 55.30 9.73 47.41
CA LYS A 140 54.42 8.74 46.77
C LYS A 140 55.05 8.08 45.54
N ASN A 141 56.35 8.30 45.29
CA ASN A 141 57.08 7.82 44.11
C ASN A 141 56.48 8.30 42.77
N GLN A 142 55.89 9.51 42.75
CA GLN A 142 55.42 10.16 41.54
C GLN A 142 56.26 11.42 41.29
N LYS A 143 56.78 11.57 40.06
CA LYS A 143 57.39 12.83 39.62
C LYS A 143 56.31 13.91 39.56
N CYS A 144 56.55 15.05 40.19
CA CYS A 144 55.69 16.23 40.15
C CYS A 144 56.54 17.46 39.81
N THR A 145 56.14 18.21 38.78
CA THR A 145 56.74 19.50 38.43
C THR A 145 55.67 20.58 38.37
N ILE A 146 56.00 21.78 38.85
CA ILE A 146 55.12 22.95 38.84
C ILE A 146 55.82 24.02 37.99
N LEU A 147 55.17 24.42 36.89
CA LEU A 147 55.66 25.44 35.95
C LEU A 147 54.47 26.30 35.53
N ASP A 148 54.60 27.63 35.54
CA ASP A 148 53.60 28.58 35.03
C ASP A 148 52.18 28.36 35.56
N ASN A 149 52.03 28.21 36.89
CA ASN A 149 50.75 27.88 37.54
C ASN A 149 50.07 26.62 36.98
N LYS A 150 50.84 25.67 36.44
CA LYS A 150 50.38 24.33 36.04
C LYS A 150 51.16 23.27 36.81
N ILE A 151 50.45 22.27 37.31
CA ILE A 151 51.05 21.10 37.96
C ILE A 151 51.02 19.90 37.02
N LYS A 152 52.20 19.32 36.75
CA LYS A 152 52.36 18.08 35.99
C LYS A 152 52.72 16.96 36.96
N ILE A 153 51.78 16.05 37.19
CA ILE A 153 51.97 14.85 38.02
C ILE A 153 52.04 13.65 37.08
N SER A 154 53.15 12.91 37.13
CA SER A 154 53.33 11.66 36.38
C SER A 154 52.25 10.62 36.75
N ALA A 155 51.81 9.85 35.76
CA ALA A 155 50.85 8.80 35.99
C ALA A 155 51.40 7.80 37.02
N LYS A 156 50.57 7.44 38.00
CA LYS A 156 50.90 6.32 38.89
C LYS A 156 51.08 5.09 38.02
N LYS A 157 52.16 4.33 38.22
CA LYS A 157 52.30 3.03 37.57
C LYS A 157 51.05 2.21 37.91
N LEU A 158 50.25 1.87 36.90
CA LEU A 158 49.06 1.04 37.07
C LEU A 158 49.48 -0.27 37.73
N SER A 159 48.73 -0.68 38.76
CA SER A 159 48.98 -1.96 39.40
C SER A 159 48.78 -3.09 38.38
N LYS A 160 49.46 -4.23 38.56
CA LYS A 160 49.27 -5.41 37.71
C LYS A 160 47.79 -5.81 37.62
N LYS A 161 47.01 -5.63 38.71
CA LYS A 161 45.57 -5.87 38.75
C LYS A 161 44.78 -4.90 37.85
N ALA A 162 45.06 -3.59 37.91
CA ALA A 162 44.37 -2.60 37.08
C ALA A 162 44.64 -2.80 35.59
N LYS A 163 45.88 -3.16 35.20
CA LYS A 163 46.21 -3.49 33.80
C LYS A 163 45.44 -4.71 33.30
N LYS A 164 45.32 -5.76 34.12
CA LYS A 164 44.50 -6.94 33.79
C LYS A 164 43.03 -6.56 33.58
N ILE A 165 42.45 -5.75 34.47
CA ILE A 165 41.05 -5.33 34.37
C ILE A 165 40.78 -4.57 33.07
N ILE A 166 41.62 -3.59 32.71
CA ILE A 166 41.46 -2.81 31.47
C ILE A 166 41.59 -3.70 30.23
N PHE A 167 42.54 -4.64 30.25
CA PHE A 167 42.72 -5.60 29.16
C PHE A 167 41.48 -6.49 29.00
N PHE A 168 40.96 -7.07 30.09
CA PHE A 168 39.75 -7.89 30.07
C PHE A 168 38.50 -7.09 29.67
N SER A 169 38.35 -5.83 30.07
CA SER A 169 37.21 -5.00 29.66
C SER A 169 37.23 -4.69 28.17
N ASN A 170 38.40 -4.46 27.59
CA ASN A 170 38.53 -4.22 26.14
C ASN A 170 38.23 -5.49 25.34
N ILE A 171 38.70 -6.66 25.80
CA ILE A 171 38.37 -7.95 25.18
C ILE A 171 36.85 -8.19 25.27
N ALA A 172 36.25 -8.01 26.44
CA ALA A 172 34.82 -8.19 26.64
C ALA A 172 33.98 -7.29 25.71
N GLY A 173 34.39 -6.02 25.54
CA GLY A 173 33.74 -5.08 24.63
C GLY A 173 33.83 -5.50 23.16
N LEU A 174 35.01 -5.95 22.71
CA LEU A 174 35.20 -6.47 21.35
C LEU A 174 34.38 -7.74 21.11
N THR A 175 34.36 -8.67 22.08
CA THR A 175 33.55 -9.89 21.96
C THR A 175 32.05 -9.60 21.93
N ALA A 176 31.57 -8.66 22.74
CA ALA A 176 30.16 -8.27 22.73
C ALA A 176 29.76 -7.63 21.39
N GLY A 177 30.61 -6.76 20.83
CA GLY A 177 30.40 -6.18 19.51
C GLY A 177 30.34 -7.23 18.40
N ALA A 178 31.26 -8.21 18.42
CA ALA A 178 31.26 -9.31 17.46
C ALA A 178 30.01 -10.19 17.59
N ILE A 179 29.59 -10.53 18.82
CA ILE A 179 28.36 -11.30 19.06
C ILE A 179 27.13 -10.54 18.55
N CYS A 180 27.01 -9.23 18.83
CA CYS A 180 25.90 -8.42 18.32
C CYS A 180 25.87 -8.37 16.79
N ALA A 181 27.03 -8.25 16.13
CA ALA A 181 27.12 -8.27 14.67
C ALA A 181 26.67 -9.63 14.09
N VAL A 182 27.10 -10.73 14.71
CA VAL A 182 26.66 -12.09 14.33
C VAL A 182 25.16 -12.26 14.55
N ILE A 183 24.61 -11.81 15.68
CA ILE A 183 23.17 -11.86 15.95
C ILE A 183 22.40 -11.04 14.91
N MET A 184 22.85 -9.83 14.57
CA MET A 184 22.20 -9.00 13.55
C MET A 184 22.25 -9.64 12.15
N LEU A 185 23.34 -10.32 11.82
CA LEU A 185 23.48 -11.05 10.55
C LEU A 185 22.55 -12.28 10.52
N ILE A 186 22.47 -13.03 11.61
CA ILE A 186 21.54 -14.17 11.75
C ILE A 186 20.09 -13.68 11.68
N MET A 187 19.74 -12.61 12.41
CA MET A 187 18.39 -12.03 12.36
C MET A 187 18.07 -11.46 10.98
N GLY A 188 19.05 -10.87 10.29
CA GLY A 188 18.91 -10.43 8.91
C GLY A 188 18.61 -11.58 7.94
N ASN A 189 19.25 -12.75 8.12
CA ASN A 189 18.94 -13.94 7.32
C ASN A 189 17.57 -14.57 7.67
N ILE A 190 17.12 -14.44 8.92
CA ILE A 190 15.82 -14.95 9.36
C ILE A 190 14.67 -14.04 8.91
N ILE A 191 14.83 -12.72 9.01
CA ILE A 191 13.77 -11.74 8.74
C ILE A 191 13.85 -11.22 7.31
N GLY A 192 15.03 -11.19 6.69
CA GLY A 192 15.30 -10.51 5.43
C GLY A 192 15.63 -9.03 5.60
N TYR A 193 16.33 -8.46 4.62
CA TYR A 193 16.69 -7.03 4.60
C TYR A 193 15.64 -6.15 3.89
N GLY A 194 14.68 -6.74 3.17
CA GLY A 194 13.70 -6.02 2.36
C GLY A 194 14.24 -5.60 1.01
N THR A 195 15.23 -6.32 0.48
CA THR A 195 15.80 -6.14 -0.86
C THR A 195 15.39 -7.29 -1.77
N ILE A 196 15.56 -7.15 -3.09
CA ILE A 196 15.24 -8.21 -4.04
C ILE A 196 15.93 -9.55 -3.73
N THR A 197 17.19 -9.52 -3.28
CA THR A 197 17.98 -10.70 -2.90
C THR A 197 17.70 -11.20 -1.48
N SER A 198 17.01 -10.40 -0.66
CA SER A 198 16.73 -10.72 0.74
C SER A 198 15.39 -10.10 1.16
N PRO A 199 14.27 -10.58 0.61
CA PRO A 199 12.95 -10.04 0.91
C PRO A 199 12.60 -10.25 2.39
N LYS A 200 11.82 -9.33 2.97
CA LYS A 200 11.25 -9.48 4.30
C LYS A 200 10.36 -10.71 4.34
N LYS A 201 10.68 -11.66 5.21
CA LYS A 201 9.89 -12.88 5.42
C LYS A 201 8.69 -12.55 6.31
N ILE A 202 7.49 -12.79 5.78
CA ILE A 202 6.22 -12.47 6.43
C ILE A 202 5.59 -13.75 6.96
N TYR A 203 5.38 -13.82 8.27
CA TYR A 203 4.84 -14.98 8.96
C TYR A 203 3.46 -14.74 9.59
N ASN A 204 3.05 -13.47 9.74
CA ASN A 204 1.77 -13.09 10.36
C ASN A 204 1.26 -11.73 9.86
N ALA A 205 0.00 -11.43 10.16
CA ALA A 205 -0.70 -10.21 9.76
C ALA A 205 0.03 -8.92 10.18
N ASN A 206 0.50 -8.82 11.42
CA ASN A 206 1.18 -7.61 11.90
C ASN A 206 2.44 -7.28 11.09
N GLN A 207 3.18 -8.30 10.65
CA GLN A 207 4.33 -8.10 9.76
C GLN A 207 3.88 -7.62 8.38
N PHE A 208 2.86 -8.26 7.79
CA PHE A 208 2.31 -7.84 6.50
C PHE A 208 1.88 -6.38 6.53
N LEU A 209 1.01 -6.01 7.48
CA LEU A 209 0.45 -4.66 7.62
C LEU A 209 1.56 -3.60 7.80
N LYS A 210 2.54 -3.89 8.67
CA LYS A 210 3.67 -2.98 8.93
C LYS A 210 4.48 -2.69 7.68
N TYR A 211 4.78 -3.72 6.88
CA TYR A 211 5.65 -3.58 5.72
C TYR A 211 4.89 -3.08 4.49
N ALA A 212 3.62 -3.45 4.33
CA ALA A 212 2.73 -2.89 3.30
C ALA A 212 2.52 -1.37 3.49
N GLN A 213 2.45 -0.88 4.73
CA GLN A 213 2.41 0.56 5.05
C GLN A 213 3.73 1.31 4.82
N SER A 214 4.87 0.61 4.79
CA SER A 214 6.17 1.27 4.59
C SER A 214 6.43 1.68 3.14
N GLY A 215 5.60 1.23 2.20
CA GLY A 215 5.59 1.66 0.79
C GLY A 215 6.66 1.01 -0.09
N ASP A 216 7.93 1.04 0.31
CA ASP A 216 9.06 0.57 -0.50
C ASP A 216 9.79 -0.61 0.17
N THR A 217 9.32 -1.83 -0.08
CA THR A 217 10.01 -3.03 0.42
C THR A 217 9.68 -4.29 -0.36
N TYR A 218 10.63 -5.23 -0.39
CA TYR A 218 10.42 -6.57 -0.94
C TYR A 218 9.95 -7.49 0.19
N MET A 219 8.82 -8.15 0.03
CA MET A 219 8.19 -9.05 0.99
C MET A 219 8.00 -10.43 0.40
N SER A 220 8.15 -11.47 1.22
CA SER A 220 7.93 -12.86 0.83
C SER A 220 7.10 -13.58 1.88
N LEU A 221 5.90 -14.01 1.49
CA LEU A 221 5.00 -14.73 2.39
C LEU A 221 5.56 -16.12 2.70
N GLN A 222 5.68 -16.43 3.99
CA GLN A 222 6.11 -17.74 4.49
C GLN A 222 4.93 -18.58 4.96
N ASN A 223 3.88 -17.91 5.45
CA ASN A 223 2.64 -18.50 5.92
C ASN A 223 1.45 -17.84 5.23
N ASP A 224 0.29 -18.49 5.33
CA ASP A 224 -0.98 -17.82 5.09
C ASP A 224 -1.21 -16.75 6.16
N ILE A 225 -1.92 -15.68 5.78
CA ILE A 225 -2.08 -14.48 6.57
C ILE A 225 -3.56 -14.15 6.74
N ASP A 226 -4.04 -14.09 7.97
CA ASP A 226 -5.42 -13.67 8.27
C ASP A 226 -5.46 -12.21 8.74
N LEU A 227 -6.06 -11.34 7.92
CA LEU A 227 -6.28 -9.94 8.23
C LEU A 227 -7.66 -9.78 8.87
N ASN A 228 -7.68 -9.57 10.19
CA ASN A 228 -8.91 -9.40 10.99
C ASN A 228 -9.18 -7.93 11.36
N THR A 229 -8.33 -7.01 10.92
CA THR A 229 -8.43 -5.58 11.20
C THR A 229 -8.42 -4.81 9.89
N PRO A 230 -9.35 -3.85 9.70
CA PRO A 230 -9.37 -3.02 8.51
C PRO A 230 -8.01 -2.41 8.20
N PHE A 231 -7.60 -2.51 6.93
CA PHE A 231 -6.32 -2.05 6.46
C PHE A 231 -6.46 -1.32 5.13
N VAL A 232 -5.76 -0.19 5.02
CA VAL A 232 -5.55 0.53 3.77
C VAL A 232 -4.13 1.06 3.79
N SER A 233 -3.41 0.85 2.70
CA SER A 233 -2.20 1.60 2.38
C SER A 233 -2.52 2.63 1.32
N GLU A 234 -2.11 3.88 1.53
CA GLU A 234 -2.27 4.94 0.52
C GLU A 234 -1.49 4.61 -0.75
N LYS A 235 -0.28 4.05 -0.60
CA LYS A 235 0.58 3.71 -1.72
C LYS A 235 1.49 2.53 -1.42
N PHE A 236 1.70 1.65 -2.39
CA PHE A 236 2.71 0.59 -2.33
C PHE A 236 3.54 0.50 -3.62
N GLU A 237 4.86 0.61 -3.50
CA GLU A 237 5.86 0.61 -4.59
C GLU A 237 6.76 -0.64 -4.54
N GLY A 238 6.64 -1.47 -3.50
CA GLY A 238 7.48 -2.63 -3.24
C GLY A 238 7.18 -3.86 -4.10
N THR A 239 7.67 -5.03 -3.66
CA THR A 239 7.32 -6.32 -4.28
C THR A 239 6.76 -7.29 -3.26
N ILE A 240 5.66 -7.97 -3.59
CA ILE A 240 5.02 -9.00 -2.77
C ILE A 240 5.16 -10.34 -3.47
N TYR A 241 6.04 -11.20 -2.96
CA TYR A 241 6.16 -12.60 -3.37
C TYR A 241 5.21 -13.44 -2.53
N GLY A 242 4.09 -13.86 -3.10
CA GLY A 242 3.07 -14.64 -2.42
C GLY A 242 3.47 -16.10 -2.18
N ASN A 243 4.35 -16.67 -3.01
CA ASN A 243 4.80 -18.08 -2.90
C ASN A 243 3.63 -19.10 -2.80
N GLY A 244 2.51 -18.83 -3.47
CA GLY A 244 1.29 -19.62 -3.44
C GLY A 244 0.49 -19.54 -2.13
N LYS A 245 0.86 -18.65 -1.20
CA LYS A 245 0.18 -18.44 0.08
C LYS A 245 -1.09 -17.61 -0.06
N THR A 246 -1.97 -17.77 0.93
CA THR A 246 -3.25 -17.08 0.99
C THR A 246 -3.22 -15.91 1.97
N ILE A 247 -3.78 -14.78 1.55
CA ILE A 247 -4.15 -13.67 2.43
C ILE A 247 -5.68 -13.70 2.57
N THR A 248 -6.17 -14.07 3.74
CA THR A 248 -7.60 -14.07 4.09
C THR A 248 -7.97 -12.73 4.70
N ILE A 249 -9.06 -12.13 4.26
CA ILE A 249 -9.55 -10.85 4.78
C ILE A 249 -10.91 -11.08 5.44
N ASN A 250 -10.96 -10.89 6.76
CA ASN A 250 -12.10 -11.20 7.63
C ASN A 250 -12.69 -9.94 8.29
N TYR A 251 -12.75 -8.84 7.55
CA TYR A 251 -13.36 -7.59 8.02
C TYR A 251 -14.23 -6.98 6.93
N ASP A 252 -15.18 -6.14 7.33
CA ASP A 252 -16.11 -5.46 6.43
C ASP A 252 -15.36 -4.54 5.46
N TYR A 253 -15.68 -4.68 4.17
CA TYR A 253 -15.06 -3.91 3.11
C TYR A 253 -15.74 -2.56 2.97
N ASN A 254 -15.03 -1.51 3.31
CA ASN A 254 -15.39 -0.14 2.95
C ASN A 254 -14.25 0.61 2.25
N LYS A 255 -13.09 -0.05 2.08
CA LYS A 255 -11.89 0.51 1.44
C LYS A 255 -11.04 -0.60 0.81
N THR A 256 -10.33 -0.24 -0.24
CA THR A 256 -9.37 -1.12 -0.94
C THR A 256 -8.11 -1.38 -0.09
N LEU A 257 -7.35 -2.46 -0.36
CA LEU A 257 -6.10 -2.73 0.37
C LEU A 257 -5.03 -1.68 0.07
N PHE A 258 -4.94 -1.25 -1.19
CA PHE A 258 -3.99 -0.25 -1.67
C PHE A 258 -4.73 0.82 -2.47
N ASP A 259 -4.70 2.07 -2.05
CA ASP A 259 -5.31 3.12 -2.89
C ASP A 259 -4.54 3.27 -4.20
N ILE A 260 -3.20 3.27 -4.14
CA ILE A 260 -2.30 3.26 -5.29
C ILE A 260 -1.32 2.09 -5.20
N PHE A 261 -1.25 1.25 -6.23
CA PHE A 261 -0.30 0.16 -6.37
C PHE A 261 0.66 0.40 -7.54
N ASP A 262 1.88 0.80 -7.23
CA ASP A 262 2.98 1.04 -8.18
C ASP A 262 4.02 -0.11 -8.18
N GLY A 263 3.78 -1.12 -7.35
CA GLY A 263 4.72 -2.21 -7.08
C GLY A 263 4.58 -3.42 -7.99
N LYS A 264 5.04 -4.56 -7.49
CA LYS A 264 4.86 -5.89 -8.10
C LYS A 264 4.23 -6.85 -7.11
N ILE A 265 3.28 -7.66 -7.54
CA ILE A 265 2.74 -8.78 -6.76
C ILE A 265 2.71 -10.02 -7.63
N GLU A 266 3.17 -11.15 -7.08
CA GLU A 266 3.12 -12.42 -7.79
C GLU A 266 2.82 -13.62 -6.89
N ASP A 267 2.13 -14.61 -7.46
CA ASP A 267 1.86 -15.93 -6.87
C ASP A 267 1.15 -15.85 -5.50
N VAL A 268 0.07 -15.09 -5.41
CA VAL A 268 -0.70 -14.91 -4.16
C VAL A 268 -2.15 -15.33 -4.34
N LYS A 269 -2.77 -15.80 -3.26
CA LYS A 269 -4.21 -16.04 -3.20
C LYS A 269 -4.87 -15.05 -2.25
N PHE A 270 -5.98 -14.44 -2.64
CA PHE A 270 -6.81 -13.62 -1.76
C PHE A 270 -8.14 -14.32 -1.50
N ALA A 271 -8.54 -14.41 -0.23
CA ALA A 271 -9.85 -14.92 0.17
C ALA A 271 -10.59 -13.80 0.91
N PHE A 272 -11.61 -13.22 0.27
CA PHE A 272 -12.41 -12.14 0.84
C PHE A 272 -13.63 -12.76 1.54
N ASN A 273 -13.57 -12.86 2.86
CA ASN A 273 -14.65 -13.40 3.69
C ASN A 273 -15.57 -12.27 4.16
N CYS A 274 -16.24 -11.61 3.23
CA CYS A 274 -17.23 -10.58 3.50
C CYS A 274 -18.59 -11.01 2.94
N THR A 275 -19.65 -10.87 3.73
CA THR A 275 -21.02 -11.23 3.29
C THR A 275 -21.77 -10.06 2.66
N SER A 276 -21.41 -8.83 3.04
CA SER A 276 -22.06 -7.60 2.59
C SER A 276 -21.05 -6.47 2.44
N ILE A 277 -21.19 -5.67 1.39
CA ILE A 277 -20.35 -4.50 1.08
C ILE A 277 -21.28 -3.33 0.73
N SER A 278 -21.10 -2.18 1.36
CA SER A 278 -21.81 -0.94 1.00
C SER A 278 -20.84 0.03 0.32
N ILE A 279 -21.21 0.53 -0.85
CA ILE A 279 -20.33 1.28 -1.75
C ILE A 279 -20.87 2.69 -1.91
N SER A 280 -20.19 3.65 -1.31
CA SER A 280 -20.48 5.08 -1.46
C SER A 280 -19.59 5.78 -2.51
N ASP A 281 -18.52 5.13 -2.95
CA ASP A 281 -17.56 5.61 -3.94
C ASP A 281 -16.87 4.40 -4.59
N ASN A 282 -16.09 4.61 -5.64
CA ASN A 282 -15.35 3.57 -6.35
C ASN A 282 -14.59 2.65 -5.39
N LEU A 283 -14.80 1.34 -5.54
CA LEU A 283 -14.20 0.34 -4.69
C LEU A 283 -13.65 -0.83 -5.51
N SER A 284 -12.45 -1.22 -5.16
CA SER A 284 -11.88 -2.50 -5.56
C SER A 284 -11.41 -3.29 -4.34
N LEU A 285 -11.33 -4.61 -4.44
CA LEU A 285 -10.87 -5.41 -3.30
C LEU A 285 -9.35 -5.29 -3.09
N PHE A 286 -8.57 -5.19 -4.18
CA PHE A 286 -7.10 -5.12 -4.10
C PHE A 286 -6.53 -3.70 -4.20
N CYS A 287 -6.71 -2.98 -5.30
CA CYS A 287 -6.20 -1.60 -5.40
C CYS A 287 -7.03 -0.63 -6.24
N ASN A 288 -7.26 0.60 -5.79
CA ASN A 288 -8.05 1.54 -6.62
C ASN A 288 -7.33 1.89 -7.93
N THR A 289 -6.04 2.23 -7.86
CA THR A 289 -5.22 2.50 -9.06
C THR A 289 -4.03 1.54 -9.13
N ASN A 290 -3.95 0.72 -10.17
CA ASN A 290 -2.78 -0.10 -10.49
C ASN A 290 -1.90 0.61 -11.53
N ASN A 291 -0.70 1.04 -11.15
CA ASN A 291 0.37 1.44 -12.06
C ASN A 291 1.49 0.38 -12.16
N GLY A 292 1.39 -0.69 -11.38
CA GLY A 292 2.39 -1.73 -11.21
C GLY A 292 2.13 -3.00 -12.03
N ASN A 293 2.66 -4.12 -11.52
CA ASN A 293 2.51 -5.45 -12.13
C ASN A 293 1.82 -6.42 -11.17
N ILE A 294 0.62 -6.86 -11.54
CA ILE A 294 -0.15 -7.87 -10.82
C ILE A 294 -0.09 -9.16 -11.63
N LYS A 295 0.54 -10.21 -11.09
CA LYS A 295 0.74 -11.47 -11.80
C LYS A 295 0.33 -12.68 -10.98
N ASN A 296 -0.22 -13.72 -11.62
CA ASN A 296 -0.49 -15.02 -10.97
C ASN A 296 -1.31 -14.88 -9.67
N LEU A 297 -2.25 -13.92 -9.63
CA LEU A 297 -3.07 -13.63 -8.47
C LEU A 297 -4.40 -14.37 -8.60
N ASN A 298 -4.74 -15.19 -7.60
CA ASN A 298 -6.05 -15.83 -7.53
C ASN A 298 -6.87 -15.18 -6.42
N PHE A 299 -8.13 -14.84 -6.66
CA PHE A 299 -8.98 -14.34 -5.58
C PHE A 299 -10.39 -14.95 -5.59
N SER A 300 -11.01 -14.96 -4.42
CA SER A 300 -12.37 -15.45 -4.23
C SER A 300 -13.18 -14.47 -3.39
N ILE A 301 -14.39 -14.16 -3.85
CA ILE A 301 -15.38 -13.36 -3.13
C ILE A 301 -16.79 -13.95 -3.32
N ASP A 302 -17.56 -13.97 -2.24
CA ASP A 302 -18.98 -14.34 -2.21
C ASP A 302 -19.73 -13.35 -1.33
N ALA A 303 -20.34 -12.33 -1.94
CA ALA A 303 -20.86 -11.17 -1.21
C ALA A 303 -22.11 -10.55 -1.86
N SER A 304 -22.93 -9.92 -1.03
CA SER A 304 -23.94 -8.95 -1.47
C SER A 304 -23.35 -7.54 -1.48
N VAL A 305 -23.62 -6.77 -2.53
CA VAL A 305 -23.07 -5.43 -2.75
C VAL A 305 -24.21 -4.42 -2.89
N GLU A 306 -24.21 -3.38 -2.09
CA GLU A 306 -25.20 -2.30 -2.16
C GLU A 306 -24.52 -0.99 -2.57
N PHE A 307 -24.94 -0.42 -3.69
CA PHE A 307 -24.51 0.91 -4.11
C PHE A 307 -25.38 1.97 -3.45
N ILE A 308 -24.76 2.77 -2.58
CA ILE A 308 -25.36 3.90 -1.86
C ILE A 308 -24.73 5.24 -2.28
N SER A 309 -24.03 5.25 -3.41
CA SER A 309 -23.29 6.42 -3.88
C SER A 309 -24.20 7.50 -4.44
N GLU A 310 -23.82 8.75 -4.18
CA GLU A 310 -24.38 9.94 -4.84
C GLU A 310 -23.55 10.35 -6.08
N ASN A 311 -22.42 9.67 -6.32
CA ASN A 311 -21.56 9.96 -7.47
C ASN A 311 -22.27 9.56 -8.77
N PRO A 312 -22.05 10.31 -9.86
CA PRO A 312 -22.67 10.00 -11.15
C PRO A 312 -22.26 8.62 -11.68
N THR A 313 -21.07 8.17 -11.31
CA THR A 313 -20.48 6.91 -11.75
C THR A 313 -19.79 6.23 -10.57
N THR A 314 -20.09 4.95 -10.32
CA THR A 314 -19.45 4.16 -9.26
C THR A 314 -19.11 2.74 -9.73
N TYR A 315 -17.89 2.30 -9.42
CA TYR A 315 -17.38 0.98 -9.78
C TYR A 315 -17.23 0.05 -8.56
N PHE A 316 -17.56 -1.23 -8.73
CA PHE A 316 -17.11 -2.32 -7.88
C PHE A 316 -16.32 -3.36 -8.68
N CYS A 317 -15.08 -3.60 -8.28
CA CYS A 317 -14.15 -4.43 -9.03
C CYS A 317 -13.42 -5.41 -8.11
N GLY A 318 -13.08 -6.61 -8.59
CA GLY A 318 -12.26 -7.54 -7.80
C GLY A 318 -10.82 -7.05 -7.61
N LEU A 319 -10.11 -6.68 -8.67
CA LEU A 319 -8.69 -6.30 -8.56
C LEU A 319 -8.46 -4.79 -8.52
N ALA A 320 -8.94 -4.04 -9.50
CA ALA A 320 -8.69 -2.61 -9.52
C ALA A 320 -9.84 -1.78 -10.10
N VAL A 321 -9.90 -0.50 -9.74
CA VAL A 321 -10.81 0.44 -10.40
C VAL A 321 -10.17 0.98 -11.67
N ILE A 322 -8.90 1.38 -11.62
CA ILE A 322 -8.13 1.91 -12.75
C ILE A 322 -6.86 1.08 -12.93
N ASN A 323 -6.56 0.67 -14.16
CA ASN A 323 -5.32 -0.02 -14.51
C ASN A 323 -4.52 0.79 -15.52
N ASN A 324 -3.39 1.35 -15.11
CA ASN A 324 -2.36 1.91 -15.99
C ASN A 324 -1.17 0.95 -16.16
N GLY A 325 -1.14 -0.14 -15.38
CA GLY A 325 -0.07 -1.13 -15.36
C GLY A 325 -0.40 -2.42 -16.11
N PHE A 326 0.06 -3.54 -15.57
CA PHE A 326 -0.11 -4.87 -16.14
C PHE A 326 -0.83 -5.80 -15.16
N ILE A 327 -1.86 -6.49 -15.63
CA ILE A 327 -2.57 -7.56 -14.91
C ILE A 327 -2.46 -8.83 -15.74
N ASP A 328 -1.83 -9.87 -15.20
CA ASP A 328 -1.50 -11.08 -15.98
C ASP A 328 -1.74 -12.37 -15.22
N ASN A 329 -2.32 -13.35 -15.91
CA ASN A 329 -2.55 -14.69 -15.39
C ASN A 329 -3.28 -14.70 -14.03
N CYS A 330 -4.30 -13.86 -13.90
CA CYS A 330 -5.08 -13.74 -12.66
C CYS A 330 -6.40 -14.51 -12.77
N ASN A 331 -6.83 -15.15 -11.69
CA ASN A 331 -8.08 -15.91 -11.66
C ASN A 331 -9.05 -15.39 -10.59
N ALA A 332 -10.32 -15.25 -10.97
CA ALA A 332 -11.38 -14.73 -10.12
C ALA A 332 -12.47 -15.79 -9.89
N ASN A 333 -12.70 -16.18 -8.63
CA ASN A 333 -13.94 -16.83 -8.21
C ASN A 333 -14.89 -15.73 -7.70
N PHE A 334 -15.77 -15.25 -8.57
CA PHE A 334 -16.53 -14.02 -8.37
C PHE A 334 -18.02 -14.34 -8.23
N LYS A 335 -18.56 -14.26 -7.02
CA LYS A 335 -19.97 -14.53 -6.71
C LYS A 335 -20.58 -13.31 -6.06
N ILE A 336 -21.34 -12.54 -6.83
CA ILE A 336 -21.85 -11.24 -6.39
C ILE A 336 -23.35 -11.13 -6.63
N ASN A 337 -24.06 -10.62 -5.64
CA ASN A 337 -25.40 -10.06 -5.80
C ASN A 337 -25.32 -8.56 -5.58
N ALA A 338 -25.57 -7.71 -6.59
CA ALA A 338 -25.44 -6.27 -6.44
C ALA A 338 -26.74 -5.50 -6.69
N THR A 339 -27.01 -4.46 -5.92
CA THR A 339 -28.22 -3.63 -6.08
C THR A 339 -27.85 -2.16 -6.04
N SER A 340 -28.48 -1.35 -6.90
CA SER A 340 -28.35 0.11 -6.88
C SER A 340 -29.73 0.77 -6.80
N THR A 341 -29.87 1.72 -5.89
CA THR A 341 -31.06 2.58 -5.75
C THR A 341 -30.80 4.02 -6.20
N SER A 342 -29.57 4.32 -6.59
CA SER A 342 -29.07 5.70 -6.79
C SER A 342 -29.60 6.37 -8.07
N GLY A 343 -30.14 5.59 -9.02
CA GLY A 343 -30.45 6.08 -10.37
C GLY A 343 -29.21 6.63 -11.10
N LYS A 344 -28.00 6.29 -10.64
CA LYS A 344 -26.70 6.68 -11.17
C LYS A 344 -26.01 5.48 -11.80
N ASP A 345 -25.08 5.77 -12.71
CA ASP A 345 -24.31 4.76 -13.41
C ASP A 345 -23.47 3.95 -12.42
N THR A 346 -23.77 2.66 -12.31
CA THR A 346 -23.10 1.77 -11.36
C THR A 346 -22.69 0.51 -12.10
N TYR A 347 -21.48 0.05 -11.80
CA TYR A 347 -20.82 -0.99 -12.58
C TYR A 347 -20.21 -2.06 -11.68
N VAL A 348 -20.36 -3.32 -12.08
CA VAL A 348 -19.73 -4.48 -11.45
C VAL A 348 -18.89 -5.23 -12.48
N CYS A 349 -17.69 -5.64 -12.07
CA CYS A 349 -16.84 -6.51 -12.88
C CYS A 349 -15.93 -7.37 -12.01
N ALA A 350 -15.51 -8.53 -12.54
CA ALA A 350 -14.63 -9.40 -11.77
C ALA A 350 -13.22 -8.80 -11.64
N ILE A 351 -12.63 -8.25 -12.70
CA ILE A 351 -11.22 -7.83 -12.67
C ILE A 351 -11.07 -6.32 -12.49
N LEU A 352 -11.64 -5.51 -13.37
CA LEU A 352 -11.23 -4.10 -13.51
C LEU A 352 -12.33 -3.13 -13.94
N GLY A 353 -12.37 -1.93 -13.36
CA GLY A 353 -13.22 -0.83 -13.86
C GLY A 353 -12.75 -0.32 -15.22
N ASN A 354 -11.77 0.56 -15.25
CA ASN A 354 -11.23 1.19 -16.45
C ASN A 354 -9.79 0.74 -16.73
N ASN A 355 -9.56 0.19 -17.93
CA ASN A 355 -8.26 -0.24 -18.42
C ASN A 355 -7.61 0.82 -19.30
N ASN A 356 -6.49 1.37 -18.86
CA ASN A 356 -5.56 2.18 -19.66
C ASN A 356 -4.25 1.43 -19.99
N GLY A 357 -4.04 0.27 -19.38
CA GLY A 357 -2.85 -0.56 -19.51
C GLY A 357 -3.14 -1.85 -20.25
N LYS A 358 -2.62 -2.97 -19.73
CA LYS A 358 -2.82 -4.29 -20.32
C LYS A 358 -3.33 -5.32 -19.31
N ILE A 359 -4.34 -6.07 -19.72
CA ILE A 359 -4.85 -7.26 -19.04
C ILE A 359 -4.59 -8.46 -19.94
N SER A 360 -3.93 -9.50 -19.44
CA SER A 360 -3.73 -10.72 -20.21
C SER A 360 -3.92 -12.01 -19.42
N ASN A 361 -4.34 -13.07 -20.10
CA ASN A 361 -4.39 -14.43 -19.55
C ASN A 361 -5.26 -14.56 -18.28
N CYS A 362 -6.24 -13.68 -18.09
CA CYS A 362 -7.05 -13.66 -16.87
C CYS A 362 -8.35 -14.46 -17.04
N ASN A 363 -8.77 -15.20 -16.02
CA ASN A 363 -9.96 -16.03 -16.06
C ASN A 363 -10.93 -15.71 -14.93
N VAL A 364 -12.20 -15.52 -15.26
CA VAL A 364 -13.28 -15.68 -14.28
C VAL A 364 -13.67 -17.14 -14.27
N LEU A 365 -13.56 -17.80 -13.12
CA LEU A 365 -13.64 -19.24 -12.97
C LEU A 365 -15.08 -19.75 -13.13
N GLU A 366 -15.20 -21.04 -13.49
CA GLU A 366 -16.49 -21.75 -13.48
C GLU A 366 -17.18 -21.66 -12.11
N ASN A 367 -18.51 -21.66 -12.10
CA ASN A 367 -19.37 -21.44 -10.92
C ASN A 367 -19.33 -20.02 -10.34
N SER A 368 -18.60 -19.09 -10.95
CA SER A 368 -18.76 -17.66 -10.69
C SER A 368 -20.10 -17.16 -11.24
N PHE A 369 -20.67 -16.13 -10.62
CA PHE A 369 -21.85 -15.45 -11.12
C PHE A 369 -21.92 -14.02 -10.61
N ALA A 370 -22.59 -13.17 -11.38
CA ALA A 370 -23.01 -11.85 -10.92
C ALA A 370 -24.49 -11.65 -11.25
N ILE A 371 -25.29 -11.41 -10.22
CA ILE A 371 -26.70 -11.05 -10.37
C ILE A 371 -26.86 -9.62 -9.89
N THR A 372 -27.38 -8.72 -10.73
CA THR A 372 -27.53 -7.32 -10.36
C THR A 372 -28.93 -6.77 -10.55
N GLU A 373 -29.20 -5.66 -9.88
CA GLU A 373 -30.43 -4.87 -10.02
C GLU A 373 -30.06 -3.39 -10.26
N ASN A 374 -30.37 -2.88 -11.46
CA ASN A 374 -29.97 -1.54 -11.93
C ASN A 374 -28.47 -1.24 -11.84
N VAL A 375 -27.62 -2.24 -12.09
CA VAL A 375 -26.16 -2.12 -12.14
C VAL A 375 -25.67 -2.84 -13.39
N ASP A 376 -24.87 -2.18 -14.22
CA ASP A 376 -24.33 -2.80 -15.43
C ASP A 376 -23.17 -3.75 -15.09
N ILE A 377 -22.97 -4.79 -15.91
CA ILE A 377 -22.04 -5.89 -15.57
C ILE A 377 -21.13 -6.26 -16.73
N ALA A 378 -19.83 -6.40 -16.44
CA ALA A 378 -18.87 -7.07 -17.30
C ALA A 378 -18.24 -8.29 -16.61
N GLY A 379 -17.84 -9.30 -17.40
CA GLY A 379 -17.04 -10.40 -16.87
C GLY A 379 -15.62 -9.96 -16.48
N ILE A 380 -14.89 -9.27 -17.37
CA ILE A 380 -13.49 -8.89 -17.13
C ILE A 380 -13.37 -7.42 -16.74
N ALA A 381 -13.70 -6.50 -17.64
CA ALA A 381 -13.50 -5.07 -17.42
C ALA A 381 -14.71 -4.21 -17.80
N VAL A 382 -14.94 -3.08 -17.15
CA VAL A 382 -16.04 -2.19 -17.56
C VAL A 382 -15.65 -1.43 -18.84
N GLU A 383 -14.51 -0.75 -18.83
CA GLU A 383 -14.03 0.05 -19.95
C GLU A 383 -12.62 -0.39 -20.37
N ASN A 384 -12.40 -0.49 -21.68
CA ASN A 384 -11.08 -0.66 -22.28
C ASN A 384 -10.71 0.59 -23.09
N SER A 385 -9.89 1.46 -22.52
CA SER A 385 -9.57 2.78 -23.06
C SER A 385 -8.69 2.74 -24.31
N LEU A 386 -8.50 3.92 -24.90
CA LEU A 386 -7.61 4.11 -26.04
C LEU A 386 -6.17 3.68 -25.70
N ASN A 387 -5.58 2.85 -26.56
CA ASN A 387 -4.27 2.20 -26.40
C ASN A 387 -4.21 1.06 -25.36
N ALA A 388 -5.32 0.73 -24.70
CA ALA A 388 -5.37 -0.38 -23.77
C ALA A 388 -5.62 -1.73 -24.49
N GLU A 389 -5.21 -2.82 -23.86
CA GLU A 389 -5.37 -4.18 -24.40
C GLU A 389 -5.98 -5.12 -23.35
N ILE A 390 -6.97 -5.91 -23.76
CA ILE A 390 -7.44 -7.11 -23.05
C ILE A 390 -7.18 -8.31 -23.96
N SER A 391 -6.36 -9.27 -23.51
CA SER A 391 -6.00 -10.41 -24.35
C SER A 391 -5.96 -11.76 -23.65
N ASN A 392 -6.34 -12.83 -24.36
CA ASN A 392 -6.32 -14.19 -23.83
C ASN A 392 -7.14 -14.35 -22.53
N CYS A 393 -8.22 -13.59 -22.37
CA CYS A 393 -9.02 -13.61 -21.14
C CYS A 393 -10.30 -14.43 -21.34
N ASN A 394 -10.71 -15.16 -20.29
CA ASN A 394 -11.89 -16.00 -20.32
C ASN A 394 -12.90 -15.58 -19.26
N ASN A 395 -14.16 -15.45 -19.63
CA ASN A 395 -15.26 -15.34 -18.68
C ASN A 395 -16.09 -16.62 -18.65
N ASN A 396 -16.11 -17.30 -17.50
CA ASN A 396 -17.00 -18.45 -17.26
C ASN A 396 -18.13 -18.11 -16.28
N ALA A 397 -18.26 -16.84 -15.86
CA ALA A 397 -19.31 -16.43 -14.93
C ALA A 397 -20.63 -16.18 -15.65
N ALA A 398 -21.72 -16.69 -15.08
CA ALA A 398 -23.05 -16.29 -15.51
C ALA A 398 -23.34 -14.85 -15.03
N LEU A 399 -23.72 -13.96 -15.95
CA LEU A 399 -23.99 -12.56 -15.66
C LEU A 399 -25.47 -12.28 -15.93
N THR A 400 -26.20 -11.82 -14.92
CA THR A 400 -27.64 -11.51 -15.02
C THR A 400 -27.90 -10.14 -14.46
N GLN A 401 -28.47 -9.25 -15.27
CA GLN A 401 -28.93 -7.94 -14.84
C GLN A 401 -30.45 -7.89 -14.85
N ASN A 402 -31.05 -7.58 -13.72
CA ASN A 402 -32.47 -7.28 -13.58
C ASN A 402 -32.64 -5.77 -13.59
N VAL A 403 -33.68 -5.28 -14.27
CA VAL A 403 -33.97 -3.85 -14.36
C VAL A 403 -35.38 -3.59 -13.86
N ASN A 404 -35.48 -2.70 -12.88
CA ASN A 404 -36.76 -2.21 -12.40
C ASN A 404 -36.85 -0.67 -12.37
N ALA A 405 -35.81 0.04 -12.81
CA ALA A 405 -35.81 1.48 -12.96
C ALA A 405 -36.21 1.92 -14.39
N GLU A 406 -37.20 2.81 -14.50
CA GLU A 406 -37.80 3.26 -15.77
C GLU A 406 -36.87 4.03 -16.73
N THR A 407 -35.69 4.44 -16.29
CA THR A 407 -34.75 5.24 -17.10
C THR A 407 -33.41 4.56 -17.34
N TRP A 408 -33.27 3.30 -16.92
CA TRP A 408 -32.00 2.60 -16.99
C TRP A 408 -31.78 1.99 -18.37
N SER A 409 -30.57 2.15 -18.93
CA SER A 409 -30.14 1.51 -20.17
C SER A 409 -29.22 0.35 -19.85
N PRO A 410 -29.75 -0.85 -19.57
CA PRO A 410 -28.95 -1.96 -19.07
C PRO A 410 -27.91 -2.42 -20.09
N ALA A 411 -26.70 -2.69 -19.60
CA ALA A 411 -25.63 -3.25 -20.37
C ALA A 411 -24.98 -4.47 -19.69
N VAL A 412 -24.84 -5.56 -20.47
CA VAL A 412 -24.14 -6.79 -20.04
C VAL A 412 -23.16 -7.25 -21.11
N ALA A 413 -21.94 -7.59 -20.70
CA ALA A 413 -20.94 -8.15 -21.60
C ALA A 413 -20.10 -9.25 -20.96
N GLY A 414 -19.75 -10.27 -21.74
CA GLY A 414 -18.88 -11.35 -21.26
C GLY A 414 -17.46 -10.89 -20.95
N ILE A 415 -16.87 -9.98 -21.73
CA ILE A 415 -15.51 -9.47 -21.50
C ILE A 415 -15.52 -8.02 -21.06
N ALA A 416 -16.04 -7.10 -21.89
CA ALA A 416 -16.06 -5.68 -21.54
C ALA A 416 -17.31 -4.91 -21.95
N LEU A 417 -17.80 -3.98 -21.12
CA LEU A 417 -18.96 -3.16 -21.52
C LEU A 417 -18.59 -2.22 -22.67
N THR A 418 -17.48 -1.50 -22.56
CA THR A 418 -17.06 -0.54 -23.60
C THR A 418 -15.64 -0.82 -24.07
N ASN A 419 -15.43 -0.89 -25.38
CA ASN A 419 -14.11 -1.05 -25.98
C ASN A 419 -13.73 0.12 -26.89
N VAL A 420 -12.67 0.83 -26.52
CA VAL A 420 -11.97 1.85 -27.32
C VAL A 420 -10.53 1.41 -27.65
N GLY A 421 -10.04 0.36 -26.99
CA GLY A 421 -8.73 -0.26 -27.20
C GLY A 421 -8.78 -1.51 -28.09
N ILE A 422 -8.02 -2.53 -27.72
CA ILE A 422 -8.01 -3.83 -28.42
C ILE A 422 -8.49 -4.92 -27.47
N ILE A 423 -9.47 -5.71 -27.91
CA ILE A 423 -9.82 -6.99 -27.30
C ILE A 423 -9.38 -8.09 -28.25
N LYS A 424 -8.56 -9.04 -27.80
CA LYS A 424 -8.13 -10.15 -28.67
C LYS A 424 -8.01 -11.50 -27.99
N ASN A 425 -8.30 -12.58 -28.71
CA ASN A 425 -8.18 -13.94 -28.17
C ASN A 425 -8.99 -14.14 -26.88
N CYS A 426 -10.14 -13.48 -26.74
CA CYS A 426 -10.93 -13.56 -25.51
C CYS A 426 -12.15 -14.46 -25.71
N TYR A 427 -12.54 -15.17 -24.66
CA TYR A 427 -13.59 -16.18 -24.73
C TYR A 427 -14.65 -15.95 -23.65
N ASN A 428 -15.92 -15.95 -24.05
CA ASN A 428 -17.04 -15.95 -23.12
C ASN A 428 -17.76 -17.30 -23.17
N TYR A 429 -17.82 -17.98 -22.04
CA TYR A 429 -18.55 -19.23 -21.83
C TYR A 429 -19.73 -19.04 -20.86
N GLY A 430 -19.71 -17.97 -20.06
CA GLY A 430 -20.75 -17.68 -19.08
C GLY A 430 -22.00 -17.09 -19.71
N ASN A 431 -23.17 -17.63 -19.36
CA ASN A 431 -24.46 -17.16 -19.85
C ASN A 431 -24.71 -15.69 -19.47
N LEU A 432 -25.25 -14.94 -20.42
CA LEU A 432 -25.53 -13.51 -20.27
C LEU A 432 -27.03 -13.28 -20.32
N LYS A 433 -27.58 -12.54 -19.35
CA LYS A 433 -29.00 -12.24 -19.29
C LYS A 433 -29.25 -10.79 -18.91
N ILE A 434 -30.15 -10.14 -19.64
CA ILE A 434 -30.84 -8.92 -19.20
C ILE A 434 -32.33 -9.23 -19.07
N ASP A 435 -32.88 -8.96 -17.88
CA ASP A 435 -34.30 -9.09 -17.57
C ASP A 435 -34.88 -7.71 -17.26
N ASN A 436 -35.39 -7.04 -18.28
CA ASN A 436 -36.02 -5.74 -18.13
C ASN A 436 -37.53 -5.85 -18.29
N THR A 437 -38.23 -5.84 -17.15
CA THR A 437 -39.68 -6.00 -17.08
C THR A 437 -40.43 -4.69 -16.95
N VAL A 438 -39.74 -3.54 -16.93
CA VAL A 438 -40.35 -2.23 -16.73
C VAL A 438 -40.32 -1.44 -18.02
N GLU A 439 -41.48 -0.92 -18.41
CA GLU A 439 -41.61 -0.05 -19.59
C GLU A 439 -40.87 1.27 -19.34
N THR A 440 -39.83 1.53 -20.11
CA THR A 440 -39.03 2.74 -19.96
C THR A 440 -39.61 3.87 -20.81
N SER A 441 -39.94 4.99 -20.18
CA SER A 441 -40.61 6.12 -20.85
C SER A 441 -39.68 7.01 -21.70
N ASN A 442 -38.36 6.80 -21.68
CA ASN A 442 -37.37 7.79 -22.13
C ASN A 442 -36.24 7.26 -23.03
N GLY A 443 -36.55 6.47 -24.07
CA GLY A 443 -35.53 6.13 -25.07
C GLY A 443 -34.40 5.26 -24.53
N ALA A 444 -34.60 4.59 -23.39
CA ALA A 444 -33.62 3.69 -22.82
C ALA A 444 -33.36 2.55 -23.80
N ILE A 445 -32.11 2.08 -23.81
CA ILE A 445 -31.65 1.04 -24.73
C ILE A 445 -31.09 -0.13 -23.94
N ILE A 446 -31.31 -1.34 -24.43
CA ILE A 446 -30.64 -2.54 -23.90
C ILE A 446 -29.45 -2.84 -24.78
N ILE A 447 -28.29 -3.12 -24.19
CA ILE A 447 -27.11 -3.53 -24.94
C ILE A 447 -26.53 -4.80 -24.34
N ILE A 448 -26.43 -5.86 -25.14
CA ILE A 448 -25.82 -7.11 -24.69
C ILE A 448 -24.93 -7.70 -25.80
N GLY A 449 -23.73 -8.08 -25.41
CA GLY A 449 -22.75 -8.67 -26.32
C GLY A 449 -21.97 -9.79 -25.68
N GLY A 450 -21.81 -10.90 -26.40
CA GLY A 450 -21.04 -12.05 -25.90
C GLY A 450 -19.62 -11.70 -25.47
N ILE A 451 -18.94 -10.82 -26.22
CA ILE A 451 -17.63 -10.28 -25.88
C ILE A 451 -17.75 -8.85 -25.36
N CYS A 452 -18.41 -7.96 -26.11
CA CYS A 452 -18.46 -6.54 -25.78
C CYS A 452 -19.85 -5.93 -25.94
N ALA A 453 -20.32 -5.12 -24.99
CA ALA A 453 -21.61 -4.45 -25.19
C ALA A 453 -21.49 -3.35 -26.26
N SER A 454 -20.50 -2.47 -26.16
CA SER A 454 -20.25 -1.34 -27.06
C SER A 454 -18.81 -1.31 -27.57
N ASN A 455 -18.62 -1.48 -28.87
CA ASN A 455 -17.30 -1.49 -29.50
C ASN A 455 -17.08 -0.28 -30.39
N ASN A 456 -16.00 0.44 -30.11
CA ASN A 456 -15.53 1.58 -30.89
C ASN A 456 -14.11 1.40 -31.42
N SER A 457 -13.58 0.17 -31.39
CA SER A 457 -12.25 -0.15 -31.89
C SER A 457 -12.20 -1.61 -32.34
N THR A 458 -11.15 -2.37 -32.01
CA THR A 458 -10.90 -3.71 -32.55
C THR A 458 -11.27 -4.81 -31.57
N ILE A 459 -12.08 -5.75 -32.04
CA ILE A 459 -12.26 -7.09 -31.44
C ILE A 459 -11.71 -8.09 -32.45
N TYR A 460 -10.75 -8.90 -32.02
CA TYR A 460 -10.01 -9.80 -32.91
C TYR A 460 -9.94 -11.20 -32.30
N HIS A 461 -10.08 -12.26 -33.10
CA HIS A 461 -9.81 -13.64 -32.64
C HIS A 461 -10.59 -14.05 -31.38
N SER A 462 -11.80 -13.51 -31.18
CA SER A 462 -12.55 -13.70 -29.94
C SER A 462 -13.78 -14.56 -30.16
N LYS A 463 -14.18 -15.31 -29.15
CA LYS A 463 -15.25 -16.30 -29.26
C LYS A 463 -16.28 -16.18 -28.14
N ASN A 464 -17.55 -16.12 -28.51
CA ASN A 464 -18.64 -16.32 -27.57
C ASN A 464 -19.22 -17.73 -27.76
N CYS A 465 -19.38 -18.47 -26.66
CA CYS A 465 -20.02 -19.78 -26.61
C CYS A 465 -21.22 -19.80 -25.65
N SER A 466 -21.64 -18.64 -25.15
CA SER A 466 -22.67 -18.56 -24.12
C SER A 466 -24.08 -18.52 -24.69
N GLU A 467 -25.06 -18.85 -23.85
CA GLU A 467 -26.43 -18.41 -24.07
C GLU A 467 -26.55 -16.91 -23.78
N ILE A 468 -27.23 -16.18 -24.66
CA ILE A 468 -27.57 -14.77 -24.48
C ILE A 468 -29.09 -14.67 -24.40
N THR A 469 -29.61 -14.13 -23.29
CA THR A 469 -31.04 -13.87 -23.11
C THR A 469 -31.30 -12.38 -22.90
N ALA A 470 -32.19 -11.79 -23.69
CA ALA A 470 -32.62 -10.40 -23.51
C ALA A 470 -34.14 -10.29 -23.47
N ILE A 471 -34.68 -9.87 -22.33
CA ILE A 471 -36.09 -9.55 -22.16
C ILE A 471 -36.20 -8.03 -22.07
N SER A 472 -36.95 -7.43 -23.00
CA SER A 472 -36.99 -5.99 -23.17
C SER A 472 -38.40 -5.43 -23.26
N GLN A 473 -38.65 -4.41 -22.45
CA GLN A 473 -39.76 -3.46 -22.57
C GLN A 473 -39.29 -2.11 -23.16
N ASN A 474 -38.01 -1.99 -23.54
CA ASN A 474 -37.37 -0.73 -23.92
C ASN A 474 -37.53 -0.41 -25.40
N SER A 475 -37.54 0.89 -25.73
CA SER A 475 -37.62 1.42 -27.09
C SER A 475 -36.60 0.90 -28.09
N ALA A 476 -35.41 0.43 -27.65
CA ALA A 476 -34.45 -0.23 -28.53
C ALA A 476 -33.65 -1.29 -27.79
N SER A 477 -33.29 -2.37 -28.49
CA SER A 477 -32.44 -3.45 -27.96
C SER A 477 -31.38 -3.81 -28.99
N TYR A 478 -30.11 -3.80 -28.58
CA TYR A 478 -28.93 -4.10 -29.37
C TYR A 478 -28.28 -5.38 -28.84
N ILE A 479 -28.45 -6.48 -29.56
CA ILE A 479 -28.06 -7.81 -29.12
C ILE A 479 -27.12 -8.41 -30.15
N GLY A 480 -25.90 -8.75 -29.74
CA GLY A 480 -24.92 -9.37 -30.62
C GLY A 480 -24.27 -10.60 -30.02
N GLY A 481 -24.04 -11.62 -30.85
CA GLY A 481 -23.25 -12.78 -30.44
C GLY A 481 -21.82 -12.43 -30.04
N ILE A 482 -21.20 -11.44 -30.68
CA ILE A 482 -19.91 -10.87 -30.30
C ILE A 482 -20.10 -9.49 -29.66
N CYS A 483 -20.81 -8.58 -30.34
CA CYS A 483 -20.97 -7.21 -29.87
C CYS A 483 -22.39 -6.65 -30.00
N GLY A 484 -22.92 -6.04 -28.94
CA GLY A 484 -24.26 -5.44 -28.99
C GLY A 484 -24.33 -4.26 -29.97
N TYR A 485 -23.46 -3.27 -29.77
CA TYR A 485 -23.47 -1.99 -30.50
C TYR A 485 -22.06 -1.63 -30.97
N VAL A 486 -21.89 -1.40 -32.27
CA VAL A 486 -20.60 -0.99 -32.86
C VAL A 486 -20.74 0.36 -33.54
N ASP A 487 -19.92 1.31 -33.13
CA ASP A 487 -19.95 2.68 -33.65
C ASP A 487 -18.57 3.32 -33.66
N THR A 488 -18.36 4.24 -34.58
CA THR A 488 -17.15 5.06 -34.65
C THR A 488 -17.11 6.10 -33.52
N ASN A 489 -18.26 6.55 -32.99
CA ASN A 489 -18.34 7.64 -31.99
C ASN A 489 -17.49 8.88 -32.35
N GLY A 490 -17.29 9.14 -33.66
CA GLY A 490 -16.42 10.21 -34.15
C GLY A 490 -14.91 9.98 -33.98
N MET A 491 -14.47 8.79 -33.58
CA MET A 491 -13.05 8.41 -33.55
C MET A 491 -12.50 8.15 -34.95
N ALA A 492 -11.20 8.38 -35.13
CA ALA A 492 -10.52 8.25 -36.41
C ALA A 492 -10.38 6.80 -36.90
N ASN A 493 -10.51 5.82 -36.00
CA ASN A 493 -10.37 4.41 -36.34
C ASN A 493 -11.75 3.81 -36.59
N ASN A 494 -11.92 3.15 -37.73
CA ASN A 494 -13.13 2.37 -37.99
C ASN A 494 -13.14 1.15 -37.06
N PRO A 495 -14.17 0.97 -36.21
CA PRO A 495 -14.27 -0.19 -35.36
C PRO A 495 -14.34 -1.44 -36.23
N THR A 496 -13.67 -2.50 -35.79
CA THR A 496 -13.47 -3.73 -36.55
C THR A 496 -13.75 -4.94 -35.66
N ILE A 497 -14.52 -5.89 -36.18
CA ILE A 497 -14.69 -7.22 -35.60
C ILE A 497 -14.10 -8.20 -36.62
N ASP A 498 -13.01 -8.87 -36.26
CA ASP A 498 -12.26 -9.69 -37.21
C ASP A 498 -11.93 -11.07 -36.63
N PHE A 499 -12.11 -12.13 -37.43
CA PHE A 499 -11.89 -13.53 -37.03
C PHE A 499 -12.58 -13.89 -35.71
N CYS A 500 -13.84 -13.49 -35.53
CA CYS A 500 -14.59 -13.77 -34.32
C CYS A 500 -15.66 -14.85 -34.56
N ILE A 501 -15.95 -15.64 -33.52
CA ILE A 501 -16.91 -16.75 -33.60
C ILE A 501 -17.99 -16.60 -32.53
N ALA A 502 -19.26 -16.66 -32.92
CA ALA A 502 -20.38 -16.72 -31.99
C ALA A 502 -21.12 -18.05 -32.12
N GLU A 503 -21.21 -18.78 -31.01
CA GLU A 503 -21.89 -20.07 -30.87
C GLU A 503 -22.81 -20.03 -29.65
N GLY A 504 -23.86 -20.86 -29.64
CA GLY A 504 -24.83 -20.95 -28.54
C GLY A 504 -26.26 -20.57 -28.98
N ASN A 505 -27.03 -20.03 -28.05
CA ASN A 505 -28.41 -19.61 -28.29
C ASN A 505 -28.56 -18.13 -27.98
N LEU A 506 -29.31 -17.44 -28.83
CA LEU A 506 -29.73 -16.07 -28.62
C LEU A 506 -31.25 -16.06 -28.47
N ASN A 507 -31.68 -15.86 -27.22
CA ASN A 507 -33.06 -15.83 -26.82
C ASN A 507 -33.48 -14.38 -26.57
N PHE A 508 -34.53 -13.93 -27.23
CA PHE A 508 -35.04 -12.58 -27.00
C PHE A 508 -36.56 -12.54 -26.96
N THR A 509 -37.05 -11.75 -26.03
CA THR A 509 -38.48 -11.50 -25.86
C THR A 509 -38.69 -10.01 -25.76
N LYS A 510 -39.64 -9.54 -26.57
CA LYS A 510 -40.00 -8.14 -26.64
C LYS A 510 -41.48 -7.99 -26.29
N ASN A 511 -41.78 -7.07 -25.38
CA ASN A 511 -43.12 -6.94 -24.81
C ASN A 511 -43.79 -5.57 -25.07
N SER A 512 -43.12 -4.66 -25.81
CA SER A 512 -43.64 -3.33 -26.18
C SER A 512 -43.74 -3.19 -27.70
N ASP A 513 -44.84 -2.62 -28.19
CA ASP A 513 -45.11 -2.48 -29.63
C ASP A 513 -44.13 -1.51 -30.33
N ASP A 514 -43.73 -0.43 -29.65
CA ASP A 514 -42.97 0.68 -30.26
C ASP A 514 -41.46 0.48 -30.34
N ALA A 515 -40.95 -0.62 -29.80
CA ALA A 515 -39.53 -0.81 -29.65
C ALA A 515 -38.80 -1.39 -30.91
N TYR A 516 -37.53 -1.04 -31.10
CA TYR A 516 -36.67 -1.59 -32.15
C TYR A 516 -35.82 -2.72 -31.59
N LEU A 517 -35.78 -3.84 -32.28
CA LEU A 517 -34.88 -4.93 -31.92
C LEU A 517 -33.84 -5.08 -33.02
N TYR A 518 -32.57 -4.95 -32.66
CA TYR A 518 -31.42 -5.15 -33.51
C TYR A 518 -30.61 -6.33 -32.98
N CYS A 519 -30.80 -7.48 -33.61
CA CYS A 519 -30.27 -8.76 -33.15
C CYS A 519 -29.40 -9.38 -34.24
N GLY A 520 -28.10 -9.50 -34.01
CA GLY A 520 -27.18 -10.06 -34.99
C GLY A 520 -26.34 -11.19 -34.40
N GLY A 521 -26.06 -12.22 -35.20
CA GLY A 521 -25.22 -13.31 -34.74
C GLY A 521 -23.76 -12.88 -34.47
N ILE A 522 -23.29 -11.79 -35.06
CA ILE A 522 -22.02 -11.13 -34.69
C ILE A 522 -22.27 -9.81 -33.99
N ALA A 523 -22.98 -8.89 -34.65
CA ALA A 523 -23.22 -7.53 -34.15
C ALA A 523 -24.71 -7.18 -34.15
N GLY A 524 -25.23 -6.67 -33.02
CA GLY A 524 -26.62 -6.20 -32.97
C GLY A 524 -26.82 -4.99 -33.87
N HIS A 525 -25.97 -3.98 -33.71
CA HIS A 525 -25.90 -2.81 -34.59
C HIS A 525 -24.45 -2.54 -35.00
N MET A 526 -24.23 -2.17 -36.28
CA MET A 526 -22.90 -2.01 -36.84
C MET A 526 -22.71 -0.75 -37.69
N ILE A 527 -21.70 0.05 -37.36
CA ILE A 527 -21.03 1.03 -38.22
C ILE A 527 -19.52 0.77 -38.14
N GLY A 528 -18.94 0.11 -39.16
CA GLY A 528 -17.53 -0.28 -39.17
C GLY A 528 -17.22 -1.48 -40.07
N ASN A 529 -16.24 -2.31 -39.70
CA ASN A 529 -15.82 -3.47 -40.49
C ASN A 529 -16.10 -4.80 -39.76
N ILE A 530 -16.63 -5.80 -40.49
CA ILE A 530 -16.69 -7.19 -40.02
C ILE A 530 -15.99 -8.09 -41.03
N THR A 531 -14.95 -8.80 -40.61
CA THR A 531 -14.16 -9.63 -41.52
C THR A 531 -13.90 -11.01 -40.92
N ASN A 532 -13.90 -12.06 -41.74
CA ASN A 532 -13.53 -13.42 -41.34
C ASN A 532 -14.30 -13.98 -40.12
N CYS A 533 -15.51 -13.51 -39.85
CA CYS A 533 -16.31 -13.91 -38.70
C CYS A 533 -17.27 -15.07 -39.04
N CYS A 534 -17.67 -15.79 -38.00
CA CYS A 534 -18.59 -16.91 -38.06
C CYS A 534 -19.67 -16.82 -36.99
N SER A 535 -20.94 -17.00 -37.36
CA SER A 535 -22.01 -17.24 -36.40
C SER A 535 -22.72 -18.56 -36.65
N THR A 536 -22.88 -19.34 -35.58
CA THR A 536 -23.71 -20.57 -35.54
C THR A 536 -24.79 -20.46 -34.47
N LEU A 537 -25.17 -19.23 -34.08
CA LEU A 537 -26.17 -18.99 -33.05
C LEU A 537 -27.55 -19.45 -33.54
N THR A 538 -28.30 -20.10 -32.65
CA THR A 538 -29.73 -20.33 -32.88
C THR A 538 -30.53 -19.18 -32.27
N PHE A 539 -31.43 -18.59 -33.05
CA PHE A 539 -32.28 -17.50 -32.61
C PHE A 539 -33.63 -18.05 -32.17
N THR A 540 -33.98 -17.84 -30.90
CA THR A 540 -35.34 -18.12 -30.42
C THR A 540 -36.01 -16.81 -30.04
N SER A 541 -37.10 -16.50 -30.72
CA SER A 541 -37.82 -15.24 -30.59
C SER A 541 -39.23 -15.47 -30.04
N GLY A 542 -39.57 -14.82 -28.93
CA GLY A 542 -40.96 -14.63 -28.53
C GLY A 542 -41.55 -13.43 -29.25
N PHE A 543 -42.10 -13.62 -30.46
CA PHE A 543 -42.66 -12.52 -31.25
C PHE A 543 -44.15 -12.29 -30.98
N ASP A 544 -44.52 -11.02 -30.85
CA ASP A 544 -45.85 -10.53 -31.23
C ASP A 544 -45.78 -9.83 -32.60
N LYS A 545 -46.76 -10.08 -33.47
CA LYS A 545 -46.70 -9.83 -34.94
C LYS A 545 -46.50 -8.37 -35.37
N GLU A 546 -46.57 -7.41 -34.46
CA GLU A 546 -46.56 -5.96 -34.77
C GLU A 546 -45.18 -5.29 -34.56
N THR A 547 -44.19 -6.04 -34.09
CA THR A 547 -42.90 -5.47 -33.66
C THR A 547 -41.88 -5.33 -34.80
N LYS A 548 -41.22 -4.16 -34.90
CA LYS A 548 -40.14 -3.87 -35.88
C LYS A 548 -38.85 -4.59 -35.51
N ASN A 549 -38.80 -5.88 -35.76
CA ASN A 549 -37.67 -6.72 -35.41
C ASN A 549 -36.70 -6.87 -36.58
N MET A 550 -35.43 -6.62 -36.29
CA MET A 550 -34.32 -6.78 -37.22
C MET A 550 -33.38 -7.82 -36.64
N ALA A 551 -33.69 -9.09 -36.92
CA ALA A 551 -32.86 -10.23 -36.59
C ALA A 551 -32.16 -10.73 -37.85
N ALA A 552 -30.86 -11.00 -37.74
CA ALA A 552 -30.02 -11.42 -38.86
C ALA A 552 -28.85 -12.30 -38.39
N ASP A 553 -28.36 -13.16 -39.27
CA ASP A 553 -27.31 -14.13 -38.93
C ASP A 553 -25.98 -13.46 -38.56
N ILE A 554 -25.66 -12.29 -39.12
CA ILE A 554 -24.40 -11.58 -38.84
C ILE A 554 -24.67 -10.21 -38.22
N ILE A 555 -25.45 -9.35 -38.89
CA ILE A 555 -25.67 -7.96 -38.44
C ILE A 555 -27.15 -7.66 -38.31
N GLY A 556 -27.61 -7.39 -37.09
CA GLY A 556 -29.01 -7.02 -36.82
C GLY A 556 -29.43 -5.78 -37.61
N ALA A 557 -28.68 -4.68 -37.50
CA ALA A 557 -28.85 -3.51 -38.38
C ALA A 557 -27.57 -2.71 -38.63
N THR A 558 -27.56 -1.99 -39.75
CA THR A 558 -26.55 -0.98 -40.09
C THR A 558 -27.21 0.28 -40.65
N TYR A 559 -26.55 1.44 -40.51
CA TYR A 559 -27.00 2.69 -41.12
C TYR A 559 -26.40 2.91 -42.51
N GLY A 560 -27.28 3.19 -43.47
CA GLY A 560 -26.92 3.69 -44.80
C GLY A 560 -27.33 5.15 -44.95
N GLN A 561 -26.42 6.01 -45.43
CA GLN A 561 -26.79 7.36 -45.84
C GLN A 561 -27.36 7.31 -47.26
N ALA A 562 -28.67 7.50 -47.41
CA ALA A 562 -29.26 7.70 -48.72
C ALA A 562 -28.98 9.10 -49.26
N ILE A 563 -28.51 9.15 -50.50
CA ILE A 563 -28.59 10.34 -51.34
C ILE A 563 -29.97 10.31 -51.99
N ILE A 564 -30.86 11.19 -51.51
CA ILE A 564 -32.22 11.31 -52.04
C ILE A 564 -32.23 12.34 -53.16
N ASN A 565 -32.89 12.02 -54.27
CA ASN A 565 -33.11 12.98 -55.34
C ASN A 565 -34.02 14.09 -54.79
N PRO A 566 -33.58 15.37 -54.74
CA PRO A 566 -34.36 16.43 -54.13
C PRO A 566 -35.66 16.74 -54.88
N PHE A 567 -35.80 16.28 -56.13
CA PHE A 567 -36.97 16.53 -56.97
C PHE A 567 -37.97 15.36 -57.00
N THR A 568 -37.49 14.11 -56.95
CA THR A 568 -38.38 12.93 -57.00
C THR A 568 -38.61 12.28 -55.64
N LEU A 569 -37.81 12.65 -54.62
CA LEU A 569 -37.74 11.97 -53.32
C LEU A 569 -37.35 10.49 -53.41
N GLU A 570 -36.89 10.02 -54.57
CA GLU A 570 -36.37 8.66 -54.75
C GLU A 570 -34.95 8.56 -54.21
N ILE A 571 -34.61 7.41 -53.63
CA ILE A 571 -33.25 7.09 -53.20
C ILE A 571 -32.40 6.87 -54.46
N VAL A 572 -31.41 7.76 -54.70
CA VAL A 572 -30.49 7.70 -55.85
C VAL A 572 -29.35 6.71 -55.59
N SER A 573 -28.84 6.70 -54.36
CA SER A 573 -27.82 5.75 -53.90
C SER A 573 -27.82 5.71 -52.37
N VAL A 574 -27.34 4.61 -51.81
CA VAL A 574 -27.13 4.46 -50.37
C VAL A 574 -25.65 4.22 -50.15
N THR A 575 -24.97 5.12 -49.46
CA THR A 575 -23.61 4.88 -49.00
C THR A 575 -23.69 4.15 -47.67
N MET A 576 -23.27 2.89 -47.65
CA MET A 576 -23.13 2.12 -46.42
C MET A 576 -21.75 2.38 -45.81
N TYR A 577 -21.71 2.60 -44.49
CA TYR A 577 -20.47 2.68 -43.71
C TYR A 577 -20.09 1.28 -43.19
N LEU A 578 -20.13 0.30 -44.08
CA LEU A 578 -19.96 -1.10 -43.74
C LEU A 578 -19.03 -1.77 -44.74
N ASN A 579 -17.92 -2.33 -44.24
CA ASN A 579 -17.02 -3.17 -45.03
C ASN A 579 -17.07 -4.59 -44.48
N ILE A 580 -17.61 -5.51 -45.28
CA ILE A 580 -17.74 -6.92 -44.96
C ILE A 580 -16.92 -7.71 -45.98
N THR A 581 -16.00 -8.54 -45.50
CA THR A 581 -15.25 -9.46 -46.36
C THR A 581 -15.09 -10.83 -45.71
N ASN A 582 -15.31 -11.91 -46.47
CA ASN A 582 -15.07 -13.31 -46.08
C ASN A 582 -15.81 -13.78 -44.82
N ASN A 583 -17.13 -13.58 -44.72
CA ASN A 583 -17.89 -13.99 -43.53
C ASN A 583 -18.76 -15.23 -43.79
N HIS A 584 -18.96 -16.03 -42.74
CA HIS A 584 -19.62 -17.33 -42.80
C HIS A 584 -20.78 -17.45 -41.80
N TYR A 585 -21.84 -18.13 -42.20
CA TYR A 585 -23.02 -18.33 -41.36
C TYR A 585 -23.75 -19.63 -41.70
N LEU A 586 -24.58 -20.09 -40.77
CA LEU A 586 -25.49 -21.22 -40.94
C LEU A 586 -26.88 -20.75 -41.35
N ILE A 587 -27.49 -21.47 -42.29
CA ILE A 587 -28.90 -21.29 -42.62
C ILE A 587 -29.74 -21.96 -41.52
N SER A 588 -30.48 -21.15 -40.75
CA SER A 588 -31.51 -21.67 -39.85
C SER A 588 -32.70 -22.23 -40.64
N GLU A 589 -33.04 -23.51 -40.43
CA GLU A 589 -34.16 -24.19 -41.14
C GLU A 589 -35.54 -23.65 -40.75
N GLU A 590 -35.69 -22.97 -39.60
CA GLU A 590 -37.01 -22.63 -39.06
C GLU A 590 -37.55 -21.26 -39.52
N ILE A 591 -36.68 -20.29 -39.87
CA ILE A 591 -37.08 -18.98 -40.42
C ILE A 591 -35.93 -18.44 -41.30
N PRO A 592 -36.13 -18.17 -42.61
CA PRO A 592 -35.11 -17.51 -43.42
C PRO A 592 -34.87 -16.10 -42.88
N GLN A 593 -33.74 -15.90 -42.21
CA GLN A 593 -33.33 -14.57 -41.74
C GLN A 593 -32.48 -13.86 -42.79
N PRO A 594 -32.60 -12.54 -42.93
CA PRO A 594 -31.70 -11.76 -43.77
C PRO A 594 -30.27 -11.80 -43.19
N ILE A 595 -29.26 -11.69 -44.04
CA ILE A 595 -27.85 -11.67 -43.60
C ILE A 595 -27.52 -10.37 -42.86
N ALA A 596 -28.10 -9.27 -43.34
CA ALA A 596 -28.06 -7.96 -42.73
C ALA A 596 -29.29 -7.13 -43.13
N ILE A 597 -29.67 -6.20 -42.27
CA ILE A 597 -30.76 -5.25 -42.52
C ILE A 597 -30.18 -3.84 -42.58
N ILE A 598 -30.45 -3.14 -43.69
CA ILE A 598 -30.02 -1.76 -43.87
C ILE A 598 -31.17 -0.83 -43.50
N TYR A 599 -30.91 0.07 -42.54
CA TYR A 599 -31.80 1.18 -42.28
C TYR A 599 -31.39 2.39 -43.13
N ILE A 600 -32.32 2.83 -43.99
CA ILE A 600 -32.18 4.04 -44.79
C ILE A 600 -33.03 5.12 -44.14
N ASN A 601 -32.48 6.34 -44.03
CA ASN A 601 -32.93 7.56 -43.33
C ASN A 601 -34.42 8.01 -43.47
N THR A 602 -35.30 7.18 -44.04
CA THR A 602 -36.70 7.40 -44.35
C THR A 602 -37.56 6.14 -44.09
N SER A 603 -37.63 5.62 -42.85
CA SER A 603 -38.58 4.55 -42.45
C SER A 603 -38.59 3.24 -43.28
N GLN A 604 -37.66 3.08 -44.22
CA GLN A 604 -37.64 2.02 -45.21
C GLN A 604 -36.49 1.07 -44.88
N PHE A 605 -36.83 -0.21 -44.78
CA PHE A 605 -35.88 -1.29 -44.55
C PHE A 605 -35.55 -1.94 -45.88
N VAL A 606 -34.25 -2.12 -46.14
CA VAL A 606 -33.79 -2.95 -47.24
C VAL A 606 -33.19 -4.21 -46.63
N TYR A 607 -33.84 -5.34 -46.92
CA TYR A 607 -33.39 -6.67 -46.54
C TYR A 607 -32.37 -7.15 -47.56
N ILE A 608 -31.19 -7.54 -47.09
CA ILE A 608 -30.20 -8.20 -47.95
C ILE A 608 -30.43 -9.70 -47.86
N GLU A 609 -31.26 -10.21 -48.78
CA GLU A 609 -31.67 -11.61 -48.81
C GLU A 609 -30.65 -12.53 -49.51
N ASN A 610 -29.74 -11.98 -50.32
CA ASN A 610 -28.80 -12.77 -51.13
C ASN A 610 -27.34 -12.49 -50.80
N ALA A 611 -26.59 -13.55 -50.48
CA ALA A 611 -25.15 -13.56 -50.23
C ALA A 611 -24.29 -13.11 -51.43
N THR A 612 -24.86 -12.90 -52.62
CA THR A 612 -24.10 -12.40 -53.79
C THR A 612 -23.93 -10.87 -53.80
N GLN A 613 -24.69 -10.15 -52.96
CA GLN A 613 -24.64 -8.67 -52.90
C GLN A 613 -23.54 -8.15 -51.97
N LEU A 614 -22.99 -9.00 -51.11
CA LEU A 614 -21.96 -8.75 -50.11
C LEU A 614 -21.13 -10.03 -50.04
N ASP A 615 -19.79 -10.01 -49.96
CA ASP A 615 -18.92 -11.22 -50.00
C ASP A 615 -19.13 -12.19 -48.80
N PHE A 616 -20.30 -12.82 -48.72
CA PHE A 616 -20.68 -13.82 -47.72
C PHE A 616 -20.72 -15.21 -48.34
N THR A 617 -20.34 -16.20 -47.54
CA THR A 617 -20.49 -17.62 -47.90
C THR A 617 -21.41 -18.29 -46.89
N SER A 618 -22.58 -18.73 -47.35
CA SER A 618 -23.50 -19.56 -46.56
C SER A 618 -23.04 -21.01 -46.52
N HIS A 619 -23.25 -21.68 -45.38
CA HIS A 619 -22.99 -23.12 -45.22
C HIS A 619 -24.24 -23.82 -44.68
N GLU A 620 -24.38 -25.11 -44.99
CA GLU A 620 -25.54 -25.91 -44.57
C GLU A 620 -25.31 -26.57 -43.20
N THR A 621 -24.04 -26.78 -42.81
CA THR A 621 -23.69 -27.50 -41.58
C THR A 621 -22.59 -26.82 -40.75
N VAL A 622 -22.61 -27.05 -39.43
CA VAL A 622 -21.57 -26.55 -38.51
C VAL A 622 -20.20 -27.12 -38.89
N GLU A 623 -20.16 -28.39 -39.31
CA GLU A 623 -18.96 -29.10 -39.73
C GLU A 623 -18.28 -28.47 -40.96
N GLU A 624 -19.03 -27.88 -41.90
CA GLU A 624 -18.48 -27.16 -43.04
C GLU A 624 -17.78 -25.87 -42.62
N ILE A 625 -18.38 -25.13 -41.68
CA ILE A 625 -17.75 -23.94 -41.12
C ILE A 625 -16.48 -24.33 -40.37
N LYS A 626 -16.52 -25.42 -39.57
CA LYS A 626 -15.37 -26.02 -38.86
C LYS A 626 -14.15 -26.32 -39.73
N GLN A 627 -14.34 -26.54 -41.02
CA GLN A 627 -13.25 -26.85 -41.95
C GLN A 627 -12.59 -25.60 -42.54
N LEU A 628 -13.16 -24.42 -42.33
CA LEU A 628 -12.54 -23.17 -42.74
C LEU A 628 -11.39 -22.86 -41.78
N GLU A 629 -10.25 -22.40 -42.29
CA GLU A 629 -9.04 -21.99 -41.52
C GLU A 629 -9.29 -20.81 -40.54
N ILE A 630 -10.56 -20.50 -40.27
CA ILE A 630 -11.04 -19.58 -39.22
C ILE A 630 -10.96 -20.24 -37.84
N TYR A 631 -10.92 -21.58 -37.78
CA TYR A 631 -10.83 -22.31 -36.52
C TYR A 631 -9.43 -22.19 -35.92
N PHE A 632 -9.37 -21.58 -34.74
CA PHE A 632 -8.17 -21.34 -33.94
C PHE A 632 -7.38 -22.64 -33.71
N ASP A 633 -6.08 -22.61 -34.01
CA ASP A 633 -5.08 -23.58 -33.53
C ASP A 633 -4.83 -23.45 -32.01
#